data_AF-B5VIJ0-F1
#
_entry.id   AF-B5VIJ0-F1
#
_cell.length_a   1.000
_cell.length_b   1.000
_cell.length_c   1.000
_cell.angle_alpha   90.00
_cell.angle_beta   90.00
_cell.angle_gamma   90.00
#
_symmetry.space_group_name_H-M   'P 1'
#
loop_
_entity.id
_entity.type
_entity.pdbx_description
1 polymer ?
#
loop_
_entity_poly.entity_id
_entity_poly.type
_entity_poly.pdbx_seq_one_letter_code
_entity_poly.pdbx_strand_id
1 'polypeptide(L)'
;MSLKSKLTKIQKLWLYYFPCDRILAKRICKSTVNTTVAFIFCLIPKITAHLGAAPAMLPMISVIVHPGRRVGGTIHGAIYCITGLIFGLAYAIFGRFLAQRCLGSSWHELTEAQQHVLHYKRYEAGLAILAVFEVIMLFFHGWMRSVSHYYFGIVFPLFVVVHFAFMDPLNETAGTIAKAYSTPFYLGIAMSIFWNLVLFPEWGTTYLGNTTIDAMNELHKSIDYSINFFIAVDPHNSSQLYSRDPVSLGKLLKMKSLISSKVNNCRVVLHECIYEFTYAYVSPTKLKPIISTLENLTVFINGLVNTCQLEFILLARHSNKLRPDDVAALTLPKNKEISFANAEKLLKVIDKLHPVIYSLHRTMSECMYIAKLVLAHAFDVKVSRVHSCSMFKDGNFPTFSNNANNLPNDVDIQNKINDLKQALEECKAKFKSEMLSFDIDIMSPSDEMFLLSSFLLNFRQTADSTLVIMESVKDILVKRQIQEKKGWLRGKRLWFLVLTNYETFSIWLKGDRNSVTENDTLKGTFNGNTNGFAHDTVIRRPDYEENELLSQKVSSNKNIVKDDASLDLPMTSEPKGNSSSTSDTSSSPLTLTKTTTFGTNRTSRRQGRFSFMSMLISIDKFCEVSHPHFRFGFQVAIALMLASFPMFIPKTRQWYIDYRGTWIGFVCILCLEPSVGGTFWV
;
A
#
# COMPACT_ATOMS: atom_id res chain seq x y z
N MET A 1 45.36 -6.99 -13.94
CA MET A 1 44.05 -6.62 -13.34
C MET A 1 43.58 -7.76 -12.44
N SER A 2 43.61 -7.57 -11.12
CA SER A 2 43.37 -8.60 -10.10
C SER A 2 42.01 -9.30 -10.27
N LEU A 3 41.94 -10.60 -9.97
CA LEU A 3 40.71 -11.41 -10.00
C LEU A 3 39.54 -10.72 -9.26
N LYS A 4 39.83 -10.02 -8.15
CA LYS A 4 38.87 -9.21 -7.39
C LYS A 4 38.26 -8.05 -8.21
N SER A 5 39.03 -7.42 -9.09
CA SER A 5 38.57 -6.33 -9.96
C SER A 5 37.64 -6.83 -11.07
N LYS A 6 37.91 -8.02 -11.63
CA LYS A 6 36.99 -8.67 -12.58
C LYS A 6 35.71 -9.11 -11.88
N LEU A 7 35.81 -9.73 -10.69
CA LEU A 7 34.65 -10.14 -9.90
C LEU A 7 33.76 -8.96 -9.51
N THR A 8 34.34 -7.84 -9.08
CA THR A 8 33.57 -6.64 -8.74
C THR A 8 32.92 -5.97 -9.96
N LYS A 9 33.56 -6.01 -11.15
CA LYS A 9 32.91 -5.57 -12.39
C LYS A 9 31.75 -6.48 -12.78
N ILE A 10 31.94 -7.81 -12.73
CA ILE A 10 30.87 -8.79 -13.00
C ILE A 10 29.75 -8.63 -11.99
N GLN A 11 30.05 -8.43 -10.71
CA GLN A 11 29.05 -8.20 -9.67
C GLN A 11 28.29 -6.90 -9.88
N LYS A 12 28.96 -5.80 -10.27
CA LYS A 12 28.30 -4.54 -10.63
C LYS A 12 27.43 -4.67 -11.88
N LEU A 13 27.90 -5.40 -12.89
CA LEU A 13 27.17 -5.66 -14.12
C LEU A 13 25.94 -6.55 -13.82
N TRP A 14 26.11 -7.58 -13.00
CA TRP A 14 25.03 -8.44 -12.55
C TRP A 14 24.02 -7.70 -11.69
N LEU A 15 24.46 -6.82 -10.77
CA LEU A 15 23.57 -5.93 -10.00
C LEU A 15 22.87 -4.87 -10.87
N TYR A 16 23.48 -4.49 -11.99
CA TYR A 16 22.89 -3.57 -12.96
C TYR A 16 21.78 -4.25 -13.77
N TYR A 17 22.01 -5.48 -14.25
CA TYR A 17 20.99 -6.27 -14.97
C TYR A 17 19.95 -6.91 -14.04
N PHE A 18 20.33 -7.26 -12.81
CA PHE A 18 19.49 -7.85 -11.77
C PHE A 18 19.64 -7.06 -10.47
N PRO A 19 18.88 -5.95 -10.29
CA PRO A 19 18.79 -5.24 -9.03
C PRO A 19 18.01 -6.09 -8.02
N CYS A 20 18.58 -7.20 -7.57
CA CYS A 20 17.97 -8.05 -6.54
C CYS A 20 18.24 -7.44 -5.16
N ASP A 21 17.23 -6.75 -4.62
CA ASP A 21 17.23 -6.41 -3.22
C ASP A 21 17.40 -7.66 -2.35
N ARG A 22 18.21 -7.56 -1.28
CA ARG A 22 18.48 -8.69 -0.37
C ARG A 22 17.20 -9.30 0.20
N ILE A 23 16.17 -8.47 0.40
CA ILE A 23 14.85 -8.90 0.90
C ILE A 23 14.11 -9.69 -0.19
N LEU A 24 14.11 -9.19 -1.43
CA LEU A 24 13.50 -9.86 -2.57
C LEU A 24 14.16 -11.22 -2.84
N ALA A 25 15.49 -11.29 -2.80
CA ALA A 25 16.24 -12.55 -2.98
C ALA A 25 15.86 -13.61 -1.93
N LYS A 26 15.68 -13.20 -0.66
CA LYS A 26 15.18 -14.11 0.39
C LYS A 26 13.78 -14.60 0.07
N ARG A 27 12.86 -13.72 -0.32
CA ARG A 27 11.47 -14.07 -0.66
C ARG A 27 11.40 -15.03 -1.85
N ILE A 28 12.19 -14.79 -2.90
CA ILE A 28 12.31 -15.69 -4.06
C ILE A 28 12.80 -17.06 -3.59
N CYS A 29 13.89 -17.12 -2.83
CA CYS A 29 14.46 -18.37 -2.32
C CYS A 29 13.44 -19.21 -1.53
N LYS A 30 12.66 -18.60 -0.63
CA LYS A 30 11.58 -19.29 0.10
C LYS A 30 10.55 -19.90 -0.85
N SER A 31 10.13 -19.13 -1.84
CA SER A 31 9.12 -19.56 -2.82
C SER A 31 9.64 -20.73 -3.65
N THR A 32 10.87 -20.64 -4.13
CA THR A 32 11.53 -21.72 -4.87
C THR A 32 11.60 -22.99 -4.04
N VAL A 33 12.04 -22.92 -2.77
CA VAL A 33 12.11 -24.09 -1.89
C VAL A 33 10.73 -24.72 -1.70
N ASN A 34 9.69 -23.93 -1.40
CA ASN A 34 8.33 -24.43 -1.22
C ASN A 34 7.80 -25.14 -2.47
N THR A 35 7.93 -24.51 -3.64
CA THR A 35 7.47 -25.11 -4.90
C THR A 35 8.27 -26.35 -5.28
N THR A 36 9.59 -26.34 -5.10
CA THR A 36 10.45 -27.52 -5.37
C THR A 36 10.08 -28.69 -4.47
N VAL A 37 9.87 -28.46 -3.17
CA VAL A 37 9.45 -29.52 -2.24
C VAL A 37 8.05 -30.05 -2.60
N ALA A 38 7.12 -29.17 -3.00
CA ALA A 38 5.79 -29.58 -3.46
C ALA A 38 5.86 -30.48 -4.71
N PHE A 39 6.75 -30.18 -5.66
CA PHE A 39 7.00 -31.04 -6.81
C PHE A 39 7.62 -32.39 -6.41
N ILE A 40 8.61 -32.39 -5.52
CA ILE A 40 9.22 -33.63 -5.00
C ILE A 40 8.16 -34.54 -4.36
N PHE A 41 7.22 -33.96 -3.59
CA PHE A 41 6.14 -34.73 -2.97
C PHE A 41 5.20 -35.39 -3.99
N CYS A 42 5.00 -34.77 -5.14
CA CYS A 42 4.20 -35.36 -6.23
C CYS A 42 4.92 -36.53 -6.94
N LEU A 43 6.26 -36.54 -6.90
CA LEU A 43 7.07 -37.60 -7.53
C LEU A 43 7.22 -38.84 -6.64
N ILE A 44 6.97 -38.73 -5.33
CA ILE A 44 7.12 -39.84 -4.39
C ILE A 44 5.83 -40.68 -4.35
N PRO A 45 5.84 -41.95 -4.83
CA PRO A 45 4.61 -42.74 -5.00
C PRO A 45 3.80 -42.95 -3.70
N LYS A 46 4.50 -43.10 -2.57
CA LYS A 46 3.85 -43.23 -1.25
C LYS A 46 3.06 -41.99 -0.87
N ILE A 47 3.59 -40.81 -1.19
CA ILE A 47 2.94 -39.53 -0.91
C ILE A 47 1.79 -39.33 -1.91
N THR A 48 2.01 -39.60 -3.19
CA THR A 48 0.98 -39.54 -4.24
C THR A 48 -0.24 -40.40 -3.92
N ALA A 49 -0.04 -41.61 -3.37
CA ALA A 49 -1.13 -42.47 -2.92
C ALA A 49 -2.01 -41.83 -1.82
N HIS A 50 -1.44 -40.98 -0.97
CA HIS A 50 -2.17 -40.23 0.06
C HIS A 50 -2.81 -38.95 -0.47
N LEU A 51 -2.24 -38.31 -1.50
CA LEU A 51 -2.81 -37.09 -2.11
C LEU A 51 -4.11 -37.35 -2.89
N GLY A 52 -4.34 -38.57 -3.36
CA GLY A 52 -5.55 -38.95 -4.11
C GLY A 52 -5.42 -38.72 -5.62
N ALA A 53 -6.56 -38.49 -6.29
CA ALA A 53 -6.66 -38.51 -7.76
C ALA A 53 -5.99 -37.30 -8.46
N ALA A 54 -5.78 -36.18 -7.75
CA ALA A 54 -5.29 -34.93 -8.32
C ALA A 54 -3.99 -34.41 -7.64
N PRO A 55 -2.88 -35.18 -7.62
CA PRO A 55 -1.65 -34.78 -6.94
C PRO A 55 -1.02 -33.52 -7.53
N ALA A 56 -1.23 -33.27 -8.83
CA ALA A 56 -0.73 -32.08 -9.53
C ALA A 56 -1.30 -30.75 -8.99
N MET A 57 -2.34 -30.79 -8.16
CA MET A 57 -2.86 -29.59 -7.50
C MET A 57 -1.87 -29.05 -6.45
N LEU A 58 -1.10 -29.91 -5.78
CA LEU A 58 -0.20 -29.50 -4.69
C LEU A 58 0.82 -28.42 -5.13
N PRO A 59 1.58 -28.59 -6.23
CA PRO A 59 2.51 -27.57 -6.72
C PRO A 59 1.78 -26.32 -7.21
N MET A 60 0.55 -26.44 -7.75
CA MET A 60 -0.25 -25.30 -8.18
C MET A 60 -0.60 -24.38 -7.00
N ILE A 61 -1.05 -24.94 -5.88
CA ILE A 61 -1.35 -24.18 -4.66
C ILE A 61 -0.11 -23.52 -4.09
N SER A 62 1.07 -24.17 -4.20
CA SER A 62 2.34 -23.60 -3.74
C SER A 62 2.67 -22.26 -4.41
N VAL A 63 2.16 -22.04 -5.64
CA VAL A 63 2.30 -20.78 -6.40
C VAL A 63 1.21 -19.78 -6.00
N ILE A 64 -0.05 -20.23 -5.86
CA ILE A 64 -1.17 -19.37 -5.47
C ILE A 64 -0.93 -18.76 -4.08
N VAL A 65 -0.61 -19.62 -3.11
CA VAL A 65 -0.30 -19.26 -1.72
C VAL A 65 1.21 -19.32 -1.54
N HIS A 66 1.96 -18.49 -2.25
CA HIS A 66 3.41 -18.51 -2.15
C HIS A 66 3.94 -17.92 -0.83
N PRO A 67 5.02 -18.48 -0.24
CA PRO A 67 5.65 -17.98 0.99
C PRO A 67 6.55 -16.76 0.75
N GLY A 68 6.66 -16.27 -0.48
CA GLY A 68 7.44 -15.08 -0.84
C GLY A 68 6.81 -13.75 -0.39
N ARG A 69 5.93 -13.78 0.61
CA ARG A 69 5.25 -12.62 1.21
C ARG A 69 5.52 -12.58 2.71
N ARG A 70 5.15 -11.49 3.38
CA ARG A 70 5.09 -11.46 4.85
C ARG A 70 4.15 -12.54 5.37
N VAL A 71 4.39 -12.99 6.60
CA VAL A 71 3.59 -14.05 7.23
C VAL A 71 2.10 -13.70 7.22
N GLY A 72 1.74 -12.45 7.55
CA GLY A 72 0.35 -11.97 7.50
C GLY A 72 -0.25 -12.05 6.09
N GLY A 73 0.49 -11.67 5.06
CA GLY A 73 0.07 -11.77 3.66
C GLY A 73 -0.12 -13.21 3.18
N THR A 74 0.74 -14.15 3.60
CA THR A 74 0.57 -15.59 3.31
C THR A 74 -0.67 -16.17 4.00
N ILE A 75 -0.92 -15.81 5.28
CA ILE A 75 -2.13 -16.23 6.00
C ILE A 75 -3.38 -15.68 5.32
N HIS A 76 -3.36 -14.41 4.89
CA HIS A 76 -4.47 -13.83 4.16
C HIS A 76 -4.76 -14.57 2.84
N GLY A 77 -3.71 -14.87 2.06
CA GLY A 77 -3.83 -15.69 0.86
C GLY A 77 -4.33 -17.11 1.14
N ALA A 78 -3.92 -17.72 2.25
CA ALA A 78 -4.41 -19.03 2.69
C ALA A 78 -5.91 -18.99 3.00
N ILE A 79 -6.40 -17.96 3.70
CA ILE A 79 -7.83 -17.81 4.00
C ILE A 79 -8.64 -17.69 2.71
N TYR A 80 -8.18 -16.86 1.75
CA TYR A 80 -8.85 -16.72 0.46
C TYR A 80 -8.85 -18.02 -0.35
N CYS A 81 -7.75 -18.78 -0.30
CA CYS A 81 -7.67 -20.07 -0.96
C CYS A 81 -8.62 -21.10 -0.32
N ILE A 82 -8.72 -21.12 1.02
CA ILE A 82 -9.64 -22.00 1.75
C ILE A 82 -11.09 -21.65 1.45
N THR A 83 -11.46 -20.36 1.42
CA THR A 83 -12.84 -19.97 1.09
C THR A 83 -13.18 -20.37 -0.34
N GLY A 84 -12.29 -20.11 -1.30
CA GLY A 84 -12.46 -20.53 -2.69
C GLY A 84 -12.61 -22.05 -2.83
N LEU A 85 -11.80 -22.83 -2.11
CA LEU A 85 -11.89 -24.29 -2.06
C LEU A 85 -13.24 -24.77 -1.50
N ILE A 86 -13.68 -24.23 -0.36
CA ILE A 86 -14.92 -24.67 0.29
C ILE A 86 -16.13 -24.37 -0.61
N PHE A 87 -16.22 -23.15 -1.14
CA PHE A 87 -17.33 -22.77 -2.02
C PHE A 87 -17.27 -23.51 -3.36
N GLY A 88 -16.08 -23.64 -3.97
CA GLY A 88 -15.91 -24.41 -5.20
C GLY A 88 -16.27 -25.88 -5.03
N LEU A 89 -15.85 -26.51 -3.93
CA LEU A 89 -16.17 -27.90 -3.67
C LEU A 89 -17.67 -28.11 -3.39
N ALA A 90 -18.29 -27.24 -2.60
CA ALA A 90 -19.73 -27.29 -2.35
C ALA A 90 -20.53 -27.14 -3.66
N TYR A 91 -20.13 -26.20 -4.52
CA TYR A 91 -20.75 -25.97 -5.82
C TYR A 91 -20.55 -27.17 -6.77
N ALA A 92 -19.33 -27.71 -6.84
CA ALA A 92 -19.01 -28.85 -7.69
C ALA A 92 -19.77 -30.12 -7.26
N ILE A 93 -19.82 -30.41 -5.95
CA ILE A 93 -20.58 -31.56 -5.42
C ILE A 93 -22.07 -31.41 -5.72
N PHE A 94 -22.62 -30.20 -5.58
CA PHE A 94 -24.02 -29.96 -5.88
C PHE A 94 -24.35 -30.15 -7.37
N GLY A 95 -23.51 -29.61 -8.28
CA GLY A 95 -23.66 -29.83 -9.72
C GLY A 95 -23.56 -31.31 -10.11
N ARG A 96 -22.58 -32.03 -9.54
CA ARG A 96 -22.41 -33.48 -9.76
C ARG A 96 -23.56 -34.29 -9.19
N PHE A 97 -24.09 -33.93 -8.04
CA PHE A 97 -25.26 -34.59 -7.45
C PHE A 97 -26.48 -34.50 -8.37
N LEU A 98 -26.76 -33.31 -8.93
CA LEU A 98 -27.85 -33.14 -9.88
C LEU A 98 -27.61 -33.93 -11.18
N ALA A 99 -26.38 -33.92 -11.69
CA ALA A 99 -26.01 -34.73 -12.85
C ALA A 99 -26.23 -36.23 -12.57
N GLN A 100 -25.74 -36.74 -11.44
CA GLN A 100 -25.90 -38.13 -10.98
C GLN A 100 -27.38 -38.55 -10.88
N ARG A 101 -28.28 -37.65 -10.48
CA ARG A 101 -29.72 -37.93 -10.46
C ARG A 101 -30.32 -38.15 -11.85
N CYS A 102 -29.78 -37.52 -12.89
CA CYS A 102 -30.22 -37.78 -14.27
C CYS A 102 -29.85 -39.18 -14.76
N LEU A 103 -28.78 -39.78 -14.20
CA LEU A 103 -28.38 -41.15 -14.54
C LEU A 103 -29.30 -42.20 -13.89
N GLY A 104 -29.97 -41.87 -12.78
CA GLY A 104 -30.87 -42.79 -12.08
C GLY A 104 -30.10 -43.83 -11.26
N SER A 105 -30.61 -45.05 -11.11
CA SER A 105 -29.96 -46.11 -10.31
C SER A 105 -28.62 -46.61 -10.85
N SER A 106 -28.33 -46.37 -12.14
CA SER A 106 -27.14 -46.86 -12.83
C SER A 106 -25.87 -46.02 -12.61
N TRP A 107 -25.95 -44.96 -11.80
CA TRP A 107 -24.83 -44.02 -11.61
C TRP A 107 -23.62 -44.66 -10.89
N HIS A 108 -23.86 -45.56 -9.94
CA HIS A 108 -22.81 -46.20 -9.13
C HIS A 108 -22.30 -47.52 -9.74
N GLU A 109 -23.08 -48.13 -10.62
CA GLU A 109 -22.82 -49.49 -11.14
C GLU A 109 -22.13 -49.47 -12.51
N LEU A 110 -22.47 -48.51 -13.37
CA LEU A 110 -21.97 -48.44 -14.74
C LEU A 110 -20.85 -47.39 -14.87
N THR A 111 -19.82 -47.73 -15.64
CA THR A 111 -18.80 -46.74 -16.07
C THR A 111 -19.36 -45.80 -17.14
N GLU A 112 -18.76 -44.62 -17.30
CA GLU A 112 -19.23 -43.61 -18.25
C GLU A 112 -19.31 -44.14 -19.70
N ALA A 113 -18.34 -44.98 -20.11
CA ALA A 113 -18.34 -45.61 -21.43
C ALA A 113 -19.55 -46.54 -21.62
N GLN A 114 -19.94 -47.28 -20.58
CA GLN A 114 -21.12 -48.14 -20.60
C GLN A 114 -22.42 -47.32 -20.58
N GLN A 115 -22.45 -46.21 -19.83
CA GLN A 115 -23.59 -45.29 -19.80
C GLN A 115 -23.80 -44.59 -21.14
N HIS A 116 -22.73 -44.25 -21.85
CA HIS A 116 -22.80 -43.70 -23.21
C HIS A 116 -23.49 -44.66 -24.19
N VAL A 117 -23.19 -45.96 -24.11
CA VAL A 117 -23.76 -46.99 -25.01
C VAL A 117 -25.18 -47.36 -24.61
N LEU A 118 -25.44 -47.57 -23.32
CA LEU A 118 -26.72 -48.12 -22.83
C LEU A 118 -27.80 -47.05 -22.60
N HIS A 119 -27.40 -45.84 -22.19
CA HIS A 119 -28.32 -44.78 -21.74
C HIS A 119 -27.89 -43.39 -22.22
N TYR A 120 -27.66 -43.24 -23.53
CA TYR A 120 -27.18 -41.99 -24.15
C TYR A 120 -27.95 -40.73 -23.72
N LYS A 121 -29.29 -40.71 -23.81
CA LYS A 121 -30.10 -39.52 -23.48
C LYS A 121 -29.97 -39.08 -22.01
N ARG A 122 -29.82 -40.04 -21.09
CA ARG A 122 -29.68 -39.74 -19.64
C ARG A 122 -28.29 -39.21 -19.33
N TYR A 123 -27.28 -39.79 -19.97
CA TYR A 123 -25.89 -39.34 -19.88
C TYR A 123 -25.70 -37.93 -20.48
N GLU A 124 -26.29 -37.67 -21.65
CA GLU A 124 -26.33 -36.35 -22.29
C GLU A 124 -27.01 -35.30 -21.41
N ALA A 125 -28.16 -35.63 -20.80
CA ALA A 125 -28.83 -34.71 -19.87
C ALA A 125 -27.98 -34.41 -18.62
N GLY A 126 -27.30 -35.42 -18.07
CA GLY A 126 -26.38 -35.23 -16.94
C GLY A 126 -25.22 -34.28 -17.27
N LEU A 127 -24.63 -34.44 -18.47
CA LEU A 127 -23.57 -33.56 -18.96
C LEU A 127 -24.07 -32.14 -19.26
N ALA A 128 -25.28 -32.00 -19.79
CA ALA A 128 -25.89 -30.69 -20.04
C ALA A 128 -26.10 -29.88 -18.75
N ILE A 129 -26.48 -30.55 -17.65
CA ILE A 129 -26.57 -29.90 -16.33
C ILE A 129 -25.20 -29.37 -15.90
N LEU A 130 -24.14 -30.17 -16.02
CA LEU A 130 -22.79 -29.73 -15.67
C LEU A 130 -22.34 -28.54 -16.52
N ALA A 131 -22.68 -28.52 -17.82
CA ALA A 131 -22.37 -27.39 -18.69
C ALA A 131 -23.04 -26.09 -18.22
N VAL A 132 -24.31 -26.14 -17.80
CA VAL A 132 -25.02 -24.97 -17.27
C VAL A 132 -24.35 -24.46 -15.99
N PHE A 133 -23.99 -25.37 -15.08
CA PHE A 133 -23.28 -25.02 -13.85
C PHE A 133 -21.89 -24.42 -14.14
N GLU A 134 -21.17 -24.95 -15.13
CA GLU A 134 -19.88 -24.40 -15.56
C GLU A 134 -20.05 -22.99 -16.13
N VAL A 135 -21.05 -22.72 -16.99
CA VAL A 135 -21.32 -21.36 -17.51
C VAL A 135 -21.58 -20.37 -16.38
N ILE A 136 -22.42 -20.74 -15.41
CA ILE A 136 -22.75 -19.87 -14.27
C ILE A 136 -21.50 -19.58 -13.43
N MET A 137 -20.69 -20.61 -13.16
CA MET A 137 -19.44 -20.48 -12.43
C MET A 137 -18.43 -19.58 -13.16
N LEU A 138 -18.23 -19.77 -14.46
CA LEU A 138 -17.29 -18.98 -15.27
C LEU A 138 -17.73 -17.51 -15.35
N PHE A 139 -19.03 -17.26 -15.50
CA PHE A 139 -19.58 -15.92 -15.45
C PHE A 139 -19.33 -15.26 -14.09
N PHE A 140 -19.60 -15.98 -12.99
CA PHE A 140 -19.34 -15.50 -11.64
C PHE A 140 -17.85 -15.22 -11.40
N HIS A 141 -16.96 -16.11 -11.87
CA HIS A 141 -15.52 -15.92 -11.79
C HIS A 141 -15.10 -14.62 -12.48
N GLY A 142 -15.50 -14.44 -13.74
CA GLY A 142 -15.16 -13.25 -14.52
C GLY A 142 -15.73 -11.97 -13.89
N TRP A 143 -16.99 -11.99 -13.46
CA TRP A 143 -17.63 -10.86 -12.79
C TRP A 143 -16.91 -10.46 -11.50
N MET A 144 -16.70 -11.40 -10.58
CA MET A 144 -16.00 -11.14 -9.31
C MET A 144 -14.57 -10.64 -9.52
N ARG A 145 -13.87 -11.19 -10.52
CA ARG A 145 -12.53 -10.74 -10.89
C ARG A 145 -12.52 -9.30 -11.42
N SER A 146 -13.57 -8.91 -12.14
CA SER A 146 -13.73 -7.54 -12.65
C SER A 146 -13.99 -6.54 -11.52
N VAL A 147 -14.79 -6.92 -10.52
CA VAL A 147 -15.13 -6.04 -9.38
C VAL A 147 -13.92 -5.69 -8.52
N SER A 148 -13.01 -6.65 -8.26
CA SER A 148 -11.81 -6.41 -7.46
C SER A 148 -10.73 -7.45 -7.73
N HIS A 149 -9.48 -6.99 -7.82
CA HIS A 149 -8.32 -7.88 -7.93
C HIS A 149 -8.08 -8.72 -6.67
N TYR A 150 -8.54 -8.25 -5.49
CA TYR A 150 -8.39 -8.97 -4.23
C TYR A 150 -9.13 -10.32 -4.23
N TYR A 151 -10.26 -10.41 -4.94
CA TYR A 151 -11.08 -11.63 -5.01
C TYR A 151 -10.46 -12.75 -5.84
N PHE A 152 -9.40 -12.47 -6.62
CA PHE A 152 -8.71 -13.49 -7.41
C PHE A 152 -8.28 -14.70 -6.56
N GLY A 153 -7.77 -14.45 -5.36
CA GLY A 153 -7.36 -15.52 -4.44
C GLY A 153 -8.50 -16.46 -4.00
N ILE A 154 -9.76 -16.06 -4.20
CA ILE A 154 -10.96 -16.85 -3.90
C ILE A 154 -11.50 -17.51 -5.17
N VAL A 155 -11.70 -16.73 -6.24
CA VAL A 155 -12.39 -17.21 -7.45
C VAL A 155 -11.54 -18.14 -8.30
N PHE A 156 -10.21 -18.02 -8.22
CA PHE A 156 -9.31 -18.91 -8.96
C PHE A 156 -9.29 -20.33 -8.40
N PRO A 157 -9.11 -20.56 -7.08
CA PRO A 157 -9.34 -21.87 -6.47
C PRO A 157 -10.74 -22.43 -6.73
N LEU A 158 -11.77 -21.58 -6.71
CA LEU A 158 -13.14 -21.98 -7.03
C LEU A 158 -13.23 -22.53 -8.46
N PHE A 159 -12.68 -21.82 -9.44
CA PHE A 159 -12.62 -22.27 -10.83
C PHE A 159 -11.86 -23.59 -10.95
N VAL A 160 -10.64 -23.68 -10.39
CA VAL A 160 -9.80 -24.88 -10.51
C VAL A 160 -10.54 -26.10 -9.95
N VAL A 161 -11.18 -25.98 -8.78
CA VAL A 161 -11.89 -27.11 -8.17
C VAL A 161 -13.11 -27.48 -9.00
N VAL A 162 -13.95 -26.53 -9.41
CA VAL A 162 -15.18 -26.82 -10.18
C VAL A 162 -14.86 -27.40 -11.54
N HIS A 163 -13.97 -26.75 -12.30
CA HIS A 163 -13.61 -27.14 -13.65
C HIS A 163 -13.00 -28.55 -13.72
N PHE A 164 -12.07 -28.87 -12.81
CA PHE A 164 -11.49 -30.21 -12.76
C PHE A 164 -12.47 -31.24 -12.19
N ALA A 165 -13.26 -30.89 -11.16
CA ALA A 165 -14.20 -31.83 -10.56
C ALA A 165 -15.35 -32.19 -11.52
N PHE A 166 -15.76 -31.32 -12.44
CA PHE A 166 -16.74 -31.68 -13.47
C PHE A 166 -16.18 -32.64 -14.52
N MET A 167 -14.85 -32.70 -14.66
CA MET A 167 -14.21 -33.62 -15.59
C MET A 167 -14.14 -35.04 -15.02
N ASP A 168 -13.95 -35.15 -13.70
CA ASP A 168 -13.84 -36.44 -13.03
C ASP A 168 -15.03 -37.36 -13.33
N PRO A 169 -14.80 -38.68 -13.38
CA PRO A 169 -15.85 -39.68 -13.66
C PRO A 169 -17.07 -39.53 -12.75
N LEU A 170 -18.28 -39.53 -13.33
CA LEU A 170 -19.54 -39.32 -12.60
C LEU A 170 -19.96 -40.49 -11.67
N ASN A 171 -19.27 -41.62 -11.77
CA ASN A 171 -19.47 -42.78 -10.88
C ASN A 171 -18.87 -42.57 -9.47
N GLU A 172 -17.96 -41.61 -9.31
CA GLU A 172 -17.31 -41.35 -8.03
C GLU A 172 -18.25 -40.68 -7.01
N THR A 173 -18.14 -41.13 -5.75
CA THR A 173 -18.93 -40.57 -4.65
C THR A 173 -18.48 -39.16 -4.28
N ALA A 174 -19.39 -38.36 -3.72
CA ALA A 174 -19.09 -37.01 -3.25
C ALA A 174 -17.93 -36.98 -2.23
N GLY A 175 -17.83 -37.99 -1.37
CA GLY A 175 -16.74 -38.11 -0.40
C GLY A 175 -15.37 -38.33 -1.05
N THR A 176 -15.31 -39.14 -2.12
CA THR A 176 -14.07 -39.36 -2.88
C THR A 176 -13.59 -38.07 -3.52
N ILE A 177 -14.48 -37.35 -4.20
CA ILE A 177 -14.17 -36.07 -4.86
C ILE A 177 -13.72 -35.02 -3.82
N ALA A 178 -14.45 -34.89 -2.70
CA ALA A 178 -14.09 -33.99 -1.62
C ALA A 178 -12.68 -34.26 -1.10
N LYS A 179 -12.34 -35.53 -0.85
CA LYS A 179 -11.01 -35.93 -0.39
C LYS A 179 -9.92 -35.68 -1.43
N ALA A 180 -10.21 -35.93 -2.72
CA ALA A 180 -9.25 -35.79 -3.82
C ALA A 180 -8.76 -34.35 -4.01
N TYR A 181 -9.64 -33.35 -3.82
CA TYR A 181 -9.26 -31.94 -3.92
C TYR A 181 -8.85 -31.32 -2.59
N SER A 182 -9.51 -31.66 -1.47
CA SER A 182 -9.18 -31.03 -0.18
C SER A 182 -7.79 -31.41 0.35
N THR A 183 -7.37 -32.67 0.17
CA THR A 183 -6.08 -33.16 0.69
C THR A 183 -4.87 -32.40 0.11
N PRO A 184 -4.69 -32.29 -1.22
CA PRO A 184 -3.58 -31.52 -1.79
C PRO A 184 -3.69 -30.02 -1.48
N PHE A 185 -4.90 -29.46 -1.41
CA PHE A 185 -5.16 -28.07 -1.02
C PHE A 185 -4.68 -27.74 0.39
N TYR A 186 -5.14 -28.48 1.39
CA TYR A 186 -4.73 -28.23 2.77
C TYR A 186 -3.24 -28.51 2.99
N LEU A 187 -2.68 -29.54 2.35
CA LEU A 187 -1.24 -29.81 2.43
C LEU A 187 -0.42 -28.67 1.82
N GLY A 188 -0.79 -28.16 0.65
CA GLY A 188 -0.11 -27.05 -0.01
C GLY A 188 -0.14 -25.77 0.82
N ILE A 189 -1.30 -25.45 1.40
CA ILE A 189 -1.46 -24.30 2.30
C ILE A 189 -0.60 -24.46 3.56
N ALA A 190 -0.62 -25.66 4.17
CA ALA A 190 0.18 -25.95 5.36
C ALA A 190 1.69 -25.82 5.06
N MET A 191 2.16 -26.35 3.93
CA MET A 191 3.54 -26.22 3.49
C MET A 191 3.93 -24.76 3.29
N SER A 192 3.10 -23.96 2.61
CA SER A 192 3.38 -22.54 2.38
C SER A 192 3.49 -21.74 3.68
N ILE A 193 2.62 -22.00 4.67
CA ILE A 193 2.72 -21.35 5.99
C ILE A 193 3.98 -21.84 6.73
N PHE A 194 4.24 -23.14 6.72
CA PHE A 194 5.40 -23.75 7.37
C PHE A 194 6.72 -23.15 6.86
N TRP A 195 6.92 -23.12 5.54
CA TRP A 195 8.15 -22.59 4.95
C TRP A 195 8.29 -21.08 5.16
N ASN A 196 7.20 -20.31 5.25
CA ASN A 196 7.30 -18.89 5.55
C ASN A 196 7.72 -18.63 7.02
N LEU A 197 7.31 -19.50 7.95
CA LEU A 197 7.70 -19.41 9.36
C LEU A 197 9.13 -19.93 9.61
N VAL A 198 9.55 -20.98 8.92
CA VAL A 198 10.86 -21.61 9.08
C VAL A 198 11.97 -20.84 8.35
N LEU A 199 11.72 -20.43 7.10
CA LEU A 199 12.72 -19.73 6.29
C LEU A 199 12.52 -18.21 6.44
N PHE A 200 13.45 -17.56 7.15
CA PHE A 200 13.52 -16.11 7.35
C PHE A 200 12.17 -15.44 7.69
N PRO A 201 11.52 -15.72 8.83
CA PRO A 201 10.20 -15.18 9.14
C PRO A 201 10.18 -13.65 9.06
N GLU A 202 9.29 -13.11 8.23
CA GLU A 202 9.09 -11.66 8.03
C GLU A 202 7.72 -11.26 8.58
N TRP A 203 7.73 -10.62 9.75
CA TRP A 203 6.53 -10.10 10.41
C TRP A 203 6.26 -8.65 9.99
N GLY A 204 4.98 -8.28 9.88
CA GLY A 204 4.56 -6.92 9.53
C GLY A 204 5.07 -5.86 10.53
N THR A 205 5.06 -6.15 11.84
CA THR A 205 5.58 -5.23 12.88
C THR A 205 7.07 -4.92 12.72
N THR A 206 7.88 -5.95 12.47
CA THR A 206 9.32 -5.76 12.26
C THR A 206 9.58 -5.02 10.96
N TYR A 207 8.80 -5.30 9.91
CA TYR A 207 8.88 -4.57 8.65
C TYR A 207 8.51 -3.09 8.82
N LEU A 208 7.38 -2.79 9.46
CA LEU A 208 6.96 -1.44 9.82
C LEU A 208 8.04 -0.72 10.65
N GLY A 209 8.61 -1.40 11.65
CA GLY A 209 9.72 -0.86 12.44
C GLY A 209 10.93 -0.50 11.59
N ASN A 210 11.33 -1.35 10.63
CA ASN A 210 12.43 -1.03 9.70
C ASN A 210 12.14 0.24 8.90
N THR A 211 10.94 0.34 8.31
CA THR A 211 10.54 1.48 7.48
C THR A 211 10.49 2.78 8.30
N THR A 212 9.98 2.72 9.53
CA THR A 212 9.95 3.88 10.44
C THR A 212 11.35 4.32 10.86
N ILE A 213 12.26 3.39 11.18
CA ILE A 213 13.65 3.74 11.49
C ILE A 213 14.36 4.36 10.28
N ASP A 214 14.14 3.83 9.08
CA ASP A 214 14.70 4.40 7.85
C ASP A 214 14.17 5.83 7.62
N ALA A 215 12.87 6.09 7.84
CA ALA A 215 12.30 7.44 7.75
C ALA A 215 12.87 8.37 8.84
N MET A 216 12.96 7.92 10.09
CA MET A 216 13.57 8.71 11.18
C MET A 216 15.05 8.99 10.94
N ASN A 217 15.79 8.08 10.31
CA ASN A 217 17.18 8.29 9.94
C ASN A 217 17.32 9.40 8.90
N GLU A 218 16.47 9.43 7.88
CA GLU A 218 16.49 10.49 6.87
C GLU A 218 15.99 11.83 7.43
N LEU A 219 14.98 11.83 8.31
CA LEU A 219 14.53 13.02 9.04
C LEU A 219 15.65 13.60 9.91
N HIS A 220 16.30 12.77 10.74
CA HIS A 220 17.41 13.17 11.59
C HIS A 220 18.55 13.76 10.75
N LYS A 221 18.97 13.08 9.68
CA LYS A 221 20.00 13.61 8.76
C LYS A 221 19.60 14.97 8.18
N SER A 222 18.35 15.14 7.78
CA SER A 222 17.90 16.40 7.19
C SER A 222 17.89 17.54 8.19
N ILE A 223 17.47 17.29 9.43
CA ILE A 223 17.53 18.27 10.52
C ILE A 223 19.00 18.70 10.73
N ASP A 224 19.89 17.72 10.89
CA ASP A 224 21.31 17.97 11.12
C ASP A 224 21.95 18.77 9.98
N TYR A 225 21.68 18.40 8.72
CA TYR A 225 22.21 19.09 7.55
C TYR A 225 21.61 20.48 7.36
N SER A 226 20.32 20.68 7.62
CA SER A 226 19.69 21.99 7.54
C SER A 226 20.24 22.96 8.58
N ILE A 227 20.41 22.51 9.83
CA ILE A 227 20.95 23.35 10.90
C ILE A 227 22.43 23.65 10.68
N ASN A 228 23.22 22.65 10.28
CA ASN A 228 24.63 22.87 9.94
C ASN A 228 24.78 23.81 8.73
N PHE A 229 23.91 23.69 7.72
CA PHE A 229 23.91 24.60 6.58
C PHE A 229 23.66 26.03 7.02
N PHE A 230 22.59 26.28 7.80
CA PHE A 230 22.24 27.62 8.28
C PHE A 230 23.34 28.27 9.12
N ILE A 231 24.08 27.45 9.87
CA ILE A 231 25.15 27.94 10.74
C ILE A 231 26.45 28.19 9.97
N ALA A 232 26.77 27.38 8.97
CA ALA A 232 28.11 27.36 8.35
C ALA A 232 28.26 28.28 7.13
N VAL A 233 27.30 29.17 6.84
CA VAL A 233 27.37 30.06 5.67
C VAL A 233 28.23 31.31 5.89
N ASP A 234 28.74 31.58 7.09
CA ASP A 234 29.64 32.72 7.32
C ASP A 234 31.01 32.52 6.63
N PRO A 235 31.41 33.37 5.66
CA PRO A 235 32.71 33.30 4.99
C PRO A 235 33.90 33.65 5.90
N HIS A 236 33.66 34.26 7.07
CA HIS A 236 34.71 34.84 7.93
C HIS A 236 34.97 34.06 9.24
N ASN A 237 34.07 33.17 9.67
CA ASN A 237 34.28 32.36 10.87
C ASN A 237 35.09 31.08 10.60
N SER A 238 36.30 31.03 11.17
CA SER A 238 37.21 29.88 11.11
C SER A 238 36.94 28.82 12.20
N SER A 239 35.91 29.01 13.04
CA SER A 239 35.52 28.05 14.08
C SER A 239 34.43 27.08 13.58
N GLN A 240 34.84 26.03 12.87
CA GLN A 240 33.94 24.91 12.56
C GLN A 240 33.51 24.18 13.84
N LEU A 241 32.36 24.59 14.40
CA LEU A 241 31.72 23.96 15.57
C LEU A 241 31.19 22.55 15.25
N TYR A 242 30.92 22.27 13.97
CA TYR A 242 30.60 20.94 13.45
C TYR A 242 31.83 20.26 12.83
N SER A 243 31.81 18.92 12.77
CA SER A 243 32.91 18.11 12.22
C SER A 243 32.88 17.98 10.70
N ARG A 244 31.78 18.39 10.06
CA ARG A 244 31.53 18.21 8.63
C ARG A 244 31.16 19.51 7.96
N ASP A 245 31.68 19.71 6.76
CA ASP A 245 31.34 20.85 5.91
C ASP A 245 29.85 20.85 5.53
N PRO A 246 29.26 22.04 5.32
CA PRO A 246 27.87 22.17 4.90
C PRO A 246 27.62 21.51 3.53
N VAL A 247 26.45 20.87 3.42
CA VAL A 247 26.00 20.18 2.20
C VAL A 247 25.49 21.17 1.16
N SER A 248 25.59 20.85 -0.15
CA SER A 248 25.05 21.72 -1.21
C SER A 248 23.52 21.87 -1.13
N LEU A 249 23.02 23.05 -1.55
CA LEU A 249 21.58 23.35 -1.54
C LEU A 249 20.78 22.36 -2.39
N GLY A 250 21.31 21.98 -3.55
CA GLY A 250 20.67 20.98 -4.42
C GLY A 250 20.47 19.63 -3.75
N LYS A 251 21.35 19.23 -2.81
CA LYS A 251 21.18 18.00 -2.03
C LYS A 251 20.16 18.16 -0.90
N LEU A 252 20.09 19.32 -0.25
CA LEU A 252 19.03 19.63 0.74
C LEU A 252 17.63 19.64 0.10
N LEU A 253 17.49 20.24 -1.09
CA LEU A 253 16.22 20.25 -1.83
C LEU A 253 15.79 18.84 -2.27
N LYS A 254 16.75 17.97 -2.62
CA LYS A 254 16.46 16.55 -2.89
C LYS A 254 16.02 15.80 -1.63
N MET A 255 16.58 16.11 -0.45
CA MET A 255 16.16 15.48 0.82
C MET A 255 14.69 15.79 1.16
N LYS A 256 14.19 16.99 0.83
CA LYS A 256 12.78 17.38 1.03
C LYS A 256 11.79 16.42 0.35
N SER A 257 12.00 16.08 -0.92
CA SER A 257 11.11 15.13 -1.62
C SER A 257 11.28 13.69 -1.11
N LEU A 258 12.52 13.29 -0.77
CA LEU A 258 12.82 11.97 -0.23
C LEU A 258 12.14 11.73 1.13
N ILE A 259 12.13 12.71 2.04
CA ILE A 259 11.50 12.60 3.36
C ILE A 259 9.98 12.42 3.20
N SER A 260 9.34 13.28 2.40
CA SER A 260 7.90 13.17 2.14
C SER A 260 7.52 11.80 1.58
N SER A 261 8.31 11.28 0.64
CA SER A 261 8.14 9.92 0.09
C SER A 261 8.30 8.84 1.17
N LYS A 262 9.33 8.91 2.02
CA LYS A 262 9.59 7.91 3.08
C LYS A 262 8.53 7.91 4.18
N VAL A 263 8.03 9.08 4.58
CA VAL A 263 6.97 9.20 5.58
C VAL A 263 5.62 8.72 5.02
N ASN A 264 5.30 9.06 3.77
CA ASN A 264 4.11 8.52 3.10
C ASN A 264 4.17 7.00 2.98
N ASN A 265 5.34 6.44 2.65
CA ASN A 265 5.53 4.98 2.63
C ASN A 265 5.30 4.36 4.02
N CYS A 266 5.80 4.98 5.10
CA CYS A 266 5.53 4.51 6.46
C CYS A 266 4.03 4.46 6.77
N ARG A 267 3.25 5.45 6.33
CA ARG A 267 1.80 5.49 6.52
C ARG A 267 1.10 4.34 5.79
N VAL A 268 1.47 4.10 4.53
CA VAL A 268 0.92 2.98 3.73
C VAL A 268 1.25 1.64 4.39
N VAL A 269 2.52 1.43 4.78
CA VAL A 269 2.96 0.21 5.47
C VAL A 269 2.26 0.04 6.82
N LEU A 270 2.01 1.12 7.56
CA LEU A 270 1.24 1.08 8.81
C LEU A 270 -0.18 0.57 8.58
N HIS A 271 -0.88 1.12 7.58
CA HIS A 271 -2.24 0.70 7.24
C HIS A 271 -2.29 -0.79 6.90
N GLU A 272 -1.32 -1.28 6.12
CA GLU A 272 -1.22 -2.70 5.79
C GLU A 272 -0.94 -3.56 7.03
N CYS A 273 0.05 -3.19 7.85
CA CYS A 273 0.47 -3.98 9.01
C CYS A 273 -0.58 -4.01 10.14
N ILE A 274 -1.47 -3.01 10.23
CA ILE A 274 -2.57 -3.00 11.21
C ILE A 274 -3.57 -4.13 10.91
N TYR A 275 -3.79 -4.44 9.63
CA TYR A 275 -4.72 -5.47 9.19
C TYR A 275 -4.06 -6.84 8.95
N GLU A 276 -2.73 -6.93 9.07
CA GLU A 276 -1.98 -8.19 8.97
C GLU A 276 -1.91 -8.95 10.30
N PHE A 277 -1.94 -10.28 10.22
CA PHE A 277 -1.63 -11.14 11.36
C PHE A 277 -0.17 -10.96 11.77
N THR A 278 0.05 -10.52 13.01
CA THR A 278 1.41 -10.31 13.52
C THR A 278 1.65 -10.90 14.90
N TYR A 279 2.77 -11.60 15.06
CA TYR A 279 3.25 -12.09 16.35
C TYR A 279 4.36 -11.18 16.88
N ALA A 280 4.04 -10.33 17.84
CA ALA A 280 4.98 -9.36 18.41
C ALA A 280 4.62 -9.01 19.85
N TYR A 281 5.56 -8.39 20.55
CA TYR A 281 5.28 -7.82 21.86
C TYR A 281 4.37 -6.60 21.70
N VAL A 282 4.80 -5.58 20.94
CA VAL A 282 4.03 -4.34 20.74
C VAL A 282 3.09 -4.43 19.52
N SER A 283 1.91 -3.84 19.64
CA SER A 283 0.94 -3.71 18.54
C SER A 283 1.38 -2.66 17.51
N PRO A 284 1.19 -2.89 16.18
CA PRO A 284 1.43 -1.90 15.13
C PRO A 284 0.74 -0.55 15.37
N THR A 285 -0.46 -0.57 15.97
CA THR A 285 -1.26 0.65 16.21
C THR A 285 -0.58 1.68 17.09
N LYS A 286 0.36 1.26 17.94
CA LYS A 286 1.08 2.18 18.82
C LYS A 286 2.05 3.08 18.06
N LEU A 287 2.37 2.76 16.81
CA LEU A 287 3.19 3.60 15.95
C LEU A 287 2.39 4.69 15.22
N LYS A 288 1.05 4.61 15.22
CA LYS A 288 0.16 5.61 14.61
C LYS A 288 0.41 7.05 15.10
N PRO A 289 0.46 7.34 16.42
CA PRO A 289 0.75 8.70 16.90
C PRO A 289 2.14 9.16 16.47
N ILE A 290 3.14 8.27 16.50
CA ILE A 290 4.51 8.60 16.07
C ILE A 290 4.52 8.97 14.58
N ILE A 291 3.91 8.17 13.71
CA ILE A 291 3.86 8.47 12.27
C ILE A 291 3.16 9.80 11.98
N SER A 292 2.06 10.10 12.67
CA SER A 292 1.40 11.41 12.56
C SER A 292 2.30 12.57 13.01
N THR A 293 3.09 12.38 14.07
CA THR A 293 4.10 13.39 14.45
C THR A 293 5.24 13.52 13.45
N LEU A 294 5.64 12.45 12.75
CA LEU A 294 6.64 12.50 11.68
C LEU A 294 6.12 13.25 10.44
N GLU A 295 4.82 13.16 10.15
CA GLU A 295 4.16 13.95 9.10
C GLU A 295 4.24 15.45 9.42
N ASN A 296 3.90 15.83 10.67
CA ASN A 296 4.03 17.21 11.13
C ASN A 296 5.48 17.69 11.11
N LEU A 297 6.42 16.84 11.56
CA LEU A 297 7.86 17.12 11.55
C LEU A 297 8.38 17.38 10.12
N THR A 298 7.84 16.69 9.12
CA THR A 298 8.20 16.91 7.71
C THR A 298 7.85 18.34 7.26
N VAL A 299 6.75 18.92 7.75
CA VAL A 299 6.37 20.31 7.45
C VAL A 299 7.39 21.28 8.05
N PHE A 300 7.80 21.08 9.30
CA PHE A 300 8.77 21.95 9.97
C PHE A 300 10.17 21.85 9.35
N ILE A 301 10.62 20.65 8.98
CA ILE A 301 11.90 20.46 8.26
C ILE A 301 11.85 21.12 6.89
N ASN A 302 10.73 21.03 6.17
CA ASN A 302 10.58 21.74 4.91
C ASN A 302 10.65 23.26 5.10
N GLY A 303 10.14 23.78 6.23
CA GLY A 303 10.33 25.15 6.67
C GLY A 303 11.81 25.50 6.85
N LEU A 304 12.56 24.69 7.60
CA LEU A 304 14.01 24.87 7.79
C LEU A 304 14.78 24.87 6.46
N VAL A 305 14.50 23.93 5.56
CA VAL A 305 15.15 23.85 4.24
C VAL A 305 14.81 25.08 3.39
N ASN A 306 13.56 25.55 3.42
CA ASN A 306 13.17 26.77 2.70
C ASN A 306 13.89 28.00 3.28
N THR A 307 14.08 28.08 4.59
CA THR A 307 14.84 29.16 5.23
C THR A 307 16.31 29.11 4.81
N CYS A 308 16.95 27.93 4.80
CA CYS A 308 18.30 27.74 4.28
C CYS A 308 18.41 28.19 2.81
N GLN A 309 17.39 27.92 2.00
CA GLN A 309 17.34 28.36 0.61
C GLN A 309 17.27 29.89 0.49
N LEU A 310 16.47 30.55 1.33
CA LEU A 310 16.35 32.01 1.34
C LEU A 310 17.64 32.68 1.83
N GLU A 311 18.28 32.11 2.84
CA GLU A 311 19.59 32.54 3.33
C GLU A 311 20.68 32.39 2.25
N PHE A 312 20.70 31.27 1.53
CA PHE A 312 21.63 31.09 0.41
C PHE A 312 21.42 32.11 -0.70
N ILE A 313 20.16 32.44 -1.04
CA ILE A 313 19.84 33.46 -2.04
C ILE A 313 20.33 34.84 -1.59
N LEU A 314 20.21 35.15 -0.30
CA LEU A 314 20.70 36.40 0.30
C LEU A 314 22.24 36.50 0.18
N LEU A 315 22.95 35.45 0.56
CA LEU A 315 24.42 35.44 0.67
C LEU A 315 25.13 35.23 -0.68
N ALA A 316 24.58 34.41 -1.58
CA ALA A 316 25.16 34.15 -2.90
C ALA A 316 25.21 35.38 -3.81
N ARG A 317 24.41 36.43 -3.52
CA ARG A 317 24.45 37.71 -4.22
C ARG A 317 25.55 38.64 -3.70
N HIS A 318 26.02 38.45 -2.47
CA HIS A 318 27.08 39.23 -1.83
C HIS A 318 28.48 38.66 -2.09
N SER A 319 28.59 37.34 -2.29
CA SER A 319 29.85 36.65 -2.63
C SER A 319 29.87 36.18 -4.09
N ASN A 320 30.76 36.73 -4.91
CA ASN A 320 30.96 36.38 -6.33
C ASN A 320 31.50 34.94 -6.59
N LYS A 321 31.39 34.00 -5.64
CA LYS A 321 31.90 32.62 -5.75
C LYS A 321 30.77 31.61 -5.55
N LEU A 322 30.07 31.27 -6.63
CA LEU A 322 29.12 30.14 -6.67
C LEU A 322 29.84 28.82 -6.97
N ARG A 323 29.45 27.74 -6.29
CA ARG A 323 29.88 26.39 -6.67
C ARG A 323 29.09 25.94 -7.91
N PRO A 324 29.65 25.14 -8.83
CA PRO A 324 29.01 24.76 -10.10
C PRO A 324 27.64 24.07 -9.94
N ASP A 325 27.46 23.27 -8.88
CA ASP A 325 26.22 22.53 -8.58
C ASP A 325 25.05 23.44 -8.14
N ASP A 326 25.34 24.66 -7.69
CA ASP A 326 24.34 25.60 -7.16
C ASP A 326 23.68 26.44 -8.27
N VAL A 327 24.25 26.46 -9.48
CA VAL A 327 23.74 27.20 -10.65
C VAL A 327 22.41 26.60 -11.15
N ALA A 328 22.23 25.29 -11.06
CA ALA A 328 20.99 24.62 -11.44
C ALA A 328 19.85 24.88 -10.43
N ALA A 329 20.18 25.12 -9.16
CA ALA A 329 19.22 25.43 -8.09
C ALA A 329 18.72 26.88 -8.13
N LEU A 330 19.37 27.75 -8.91
CA LEU A 330 19.03 29.18 -9.10
C LEU A 330 17.98 29.43 -10.20
N THR A 331 17.31 28.40 -10.72
CA THR A 331 16.16 28.53 -11.65
C THR A 331 14.88 29.07 -10.97
N LEU A 332 15.02 29.88 -9.92
CA LEU A 332 13.92 30.56 -9.24
C LEU A 332 13.77 32.00 -9.76
N PRO A 333 12.53 32.52 -9.82
CA PRO A 333 12.28 33.86 -10.32
C PRO A 333 13.08 34.89 -9.53
N LYS A 334 13.77 35.78 -10.25
CA LYS A 334 14.69 36.83 -9.78
C LYS A 334 14.09 37.84 -8.79
N ASN A 335 12.80 37.74 -8.47
CA ASN A 335 12.05 38.73 -7.70
C ASN A 335 11.39 38.07 -6.47
N LYS A 336 12.16 37.79 -5.42
CA LYS A 336 11.61 37.55 -4.07
C LYS A 336 12.00 38.72 -3.18
N GLU A 337 11.07 39.20 -2.34
CA GLU A 337 11.20 40.40 -1.50
C GLU A 337 12.48 40.41 -0.63
N ILE A 338 12.90 39.26 -0.12
CA ILE A 338 14.15 39.05 0.65
C ILE A 338 15.43 39.48 -0.12
N SER A 339 15.35 39.72 -1.42
CA SER A 339 16.46 40.24 -2.22
C SER A 339 16.95 41.65 -1.85
N PHE A 340 16.21 42.38 -1.01
CA PHE A 340 16.57 43.72 -0.49
C PHE A 340 17.10 43.71 0.95
N ALA A 341 17.21 42.52 1.58
CA ALA A 341 17.65 42.40 2.96
C ALA A 341 19.18 42.54 3.12
N ASN A 342 19.61 43.07 4.25
CA ASN A 342 20.98 43.32 4.67
C ASN A 342 21.62 42.06 5.29
N ALA A 343 22.49 41.41 4.52
CA ALA A 343 23.22 40.21 4.91
C ALA A 343 24.13 40.41 6.13
N GLU A 344 24.78 41.56 6.28
CA GLU A 344 25.69 41.84 7.40
C GLU A 344 24.96 41.96 8.74
N LYS A 345 23.74 42.51 8.72
CA LYS A 345 22.86 42.60 9.89
C LYS A 345 22.43 41.22 10.36
N LEU A 346 22.09 40.32 9.43
CA LEU A 346 21.71 38.95 9.72
C LEU A 346 22.88 38.14 10.31
N LEU A 347 24.07 38.22 9.72
CA LEU A 347 25.26 37.47 10.18
C LEU A 347 25.65 37.84 11.62
N LYS A 348 25.65 39.14 11.97
CA LYS A 348 25.91 39.59 13.34
C LYS A 348 24.94 39.01 14.38
N VAL A 349 23.68 38.81 14.00
CA VAL A 349 22.66 38.23 14.88
C VAL A 349 22.85 36.71 14.98
N ILE A 350 23.16 36.04 13.87
CA ILE A 350 23.42 34.59 13.83
C ILE A 350 24.66 34.23 14.65
N ASP A 351 25.74 35.02 14.58
CA ASP A 351 26.98 34.77 15.33
C ASP A 351 26.76 34.70 16.85
N LYS A 352 25.95 35.62 17.40
CA LYS A 352 25.60 35.59 18.83
C LYS A 352 24.69 34.41 19.19
N LEU A 353 23.85 33.96 18.25
CA LEU A 353 22.91 32.86 18.46
C LEU A 353 23.53 31.48 18.20
N HIS A 354 24.68 31.40 17.54
CA HIS A 354 25.38 30.16 17.21
C HIS A 354 25.57 29.20 18.40
N PRO A 355 26.11 29.62 19.56
CA PRO A 355 26.30 28.70 20.69
C PRO A 355 24.98 28.19 21.25
N VAL A 356 23.93 29.02 21.23
CA VAL A 356 22.59 28.66 21.71
C VAL A 356 21.97 27.60 20.81
N ILE A 357 21.99 27.81 19.48
CA ILE A 357 21.46 26.87 18.49
C ILE A 357 22.23 25.55 18.55
N TYR A 358 23.57 25.59 18.70
CA TYR A 358 24.40 24.40 18.81
C TYR A 358 24.04 23.53 20.02
N SER A 359 23.84 24.14 21.20
CA SER A 359 23.51 23.42 22.43
C SER A 359 22.16 22.69 22.35
N LEU A 360 21.14 23.35 21.78
CA LEU A 360 19.82 22.76 21.58
C LEU A 360 19.86 21.68 20.50
N HIS A 361 20.56 21.94 19.38
CA HIS A 361 20.70 20.97 18.29
C HIS A 361 21.38 19.68 18.77
N ARG A 362 22.44 19.78 19.58
CA ARG A 362 23.11 18.61 20.18
C ARG A 362 22.14 17.78 21.02
N THR A 363 21.44 18.42 21.96
CA THR A 363 20.50 17.73 22.88
C THR A 363 19.35 17.08 22.10
N MET A 364 18.82 17.76 21.08
CA MET A 364 17.78 17.23 20.20
C MET A 364 18.26 16.01 19.38
N SER A 365 19.47 16.09 18.81
CA SER A 365 20.09 14.99 18.05
C SER A 365 20.32 13.75 18.93
N GLU A 366 20.81 13.95 20.17
CA GLU A 366 20.95 12.88 21.17
C GLU A 366 19.60 12.23 21.49
N CYS A 367 18.54 13.02 21.73
CA CYS A 367 17.19 12.51 21.98
C CYS A 367 16.64 11.73 20.79
N MET A 368 16.80 12.24 19.56
CA MET A 368 16.38 11.53 18.35
C MET A 368 17.14 10.21 18.16
N TYR A 369 18.42 10.15 18.52
CA TYR A 369 19.19 8.91 18.45
C TYR A 369 18.66 7.87 19.44
N ILE A 370 18.40 8.26 20.69
CA ILE A 370 17.82 7.40 21.71
C ILE A 370 16.42 6.91 21.30
N ALA A 371 15.58 7.81 20.75
CA ALA A 371 14.26 7.44 20.23
C ALA A 371 14.35 6.32 19.19
N LYS A 372 15.29 6.43 18.24
CA LYS A 372 15.53 5.40 17.22
C LYS A 372 15.99 4.07 17.83
N LEU A 373 16.88 4.10 18.82
CA LEU A 373 17.36 2.89 19.50
C LEU A 373 16.23 2.17 20.26
N VAL A 374 15.41 2.93 21.00
CA VAL A 374 14.27 2.38 21.75
C VAL A 374 13.21 1.81 20.81
N LEU A 375 12.88 2.51 19.72
CA LEU A 375 11.95 2.00 18.71
C LEU A 375 12.49 0.76 18.01
N ALA A 376 13.80 0.72 17.72
CA ALA A 376 14.42 -0.46 17.14
C ALA A 376 14.30 -1.67 18.07
N HIS A 377 14.50 -1.49 19.39
CA HIS A 377 14.28 -2.52 20.39
C HIS A 377 12.80 -2.94 20.49
N ALA A 378 11.87 -1.98 20.55
CA ALA A 378 10.44 -2.26 20.74
C ALA A 378 9.82 -3.10 19.61
N PHE A 379 10.29 -2.91 18.37
CA PHE A 379 9.79 -3.58 17.15
C PHE A 379 10.73 -4.68 16.61
N ASP A 380 11.72 -5.12 17.40
CA ASP A 380 12.67 -6.18 17.04
C ASP A 380 13.47 -5.89 15.73
N VAL A 381 13.81 -4.61 15.50
CA VAL A 381 14.61 -4.14 14.36
C VAL A 381 16.10 -4.31 14.66
N LYS A 382 16.90 -4.67 13.64
CA LYS A 382 18.35 -4.80 13.78
C LYS A 382 19.00 -3.45 14.09
N VAL A 383 19.73 -3.37 15.20
CA VAL A 383 20.45 -2.16 15.66
C VAL A 383 21.40 -1.62 14.59
N SER A 384 21.96 -2.49 13.73
CA SER A 384 22.82 -2.09 12.60
C SER A 384 22.17 -1.15 11.59
N ARG A 385 20.85 -1.00 11.58
CA ARG A 385 20.12 -0.06 10.70
C ARG A 385 19.98 1.34 11.30
N VAL A 386 20.25 1.51 12.59
CA VAL A 386 20.17 2.82 13.24
C VAL A 386 21.46 3.59 12.95
N HIS A 387 21.36 4.71 12.24
CA HIS A 387 22.53 5.57 12.00
C HIS A 387 22.79 6.45 13.22
N SER A 388 24.02 6.45 13.74
CA SER A 388 24.49 7.44 14.71
C SER A 388 24.70 8.79 14.03
N CYS A 389 24.50 9.87 14.78
CA CYS A 389 24.89 11.20 14.31
C CYS A 389 26.42 11.30 14.35
N SER A 390 27.02 11.78 13.26
CA SER A 390 28.48 11.96 13.14
C SER A 390 28.85 13.43 12.94
N MET A 391 27.96 14.36 13.30
CA MET A 391 28.16 15.79 13.09
C MET A 391 28.96 16.46 14.21
N PHE A 392 28.85 15.97 15.44
CA PHE A 392 29.42 16.60 16.63
C PHE A 392 30.79 15.99 16.99
N LYS A 393 31.78 16.83 17.31
CA LYS A 393 33.14 16.41 17.71
C LYS A 393 33.16 15.75 19.11
N ASP A 394 32.30 16.23 20.01
CA ASP A 394 32.24 15.82 21.42
C ASP A 394 31.04 14.92 21.77
N GLY A 395 30.35 14.39 20.75
CA GLY A 395 29.19 13.53 20.94
C GLY A 395 29.62 12.10 21.24
N ASN A 396 29.74 11.74 22.51
CA ASN A 396 29.89 10.35 22.94
C ASN A 396 28.55 9.60 22.73
N PHE A 397 28.16 9.39 21.47
CA PHE A 397 26.97 8.63 21.13
C PHE A 397 27.26 7.16 21.43
N PRO A 398 26.55 6.51 22.37
CA PRO A 398 26.79 5.11 22.67
C PRO A 398 26.48 4.26 21.44
N THR A 399 27.51 3.76 20.77
CA THR A 399 27.39 2.85 19.64
C THR A 399 27.22 1.43 20.19
N PHE A 400 25.97 0.98 20.27
CA PHE A 400 25.69 -0.38 20.72
C PHE A 400 26.04 -1.39 19.60
N SER A 401 27.12 -2.14 19.79
CA SER A 401 27.46 -3.26 18.91
C SER A 401 26.51 -4.43 19.18
N ASN A 402 25.78 -4.85 18.13
CA ASN A 402 25.09 -6.12 17.82
C ASN A 402 24.50 -7.08 18.89
N ASN A 403 24.61 -6.84 20.19
CA ASN A 403 24.08 -7.75 21.21
C ASN A 403 22.70 -7.26 21.67
N ALA A 404 21.68 -7.95 21.17
CA ALA A 404 20.25 -7.77 21.48
C ALA A 404 19.89 -7.88 22.97
N ASN A 405 20.85 -8.17 23.86
CA ASN A 405 20.63 -8.31 25.30
C ASN A 405 21.14 -7.12 26.12
N ASN A 406 21.83 -6.15 25.51
CA ASN A 406 22.40 -4.99 26.20
C ASN A 406 21.98 -3.67 25.53
N LEU A 407 20.67 -3.48 25.29
CA LEU A 407 20.12 -2.13 25.25
C LEU A 407 19.53 -1.86 26.66
N PRO A 408 19.86 -0.74 27.31
CA PRO A 408 19.81 -0.68 28.77
C PRO A 408 18.36 -0.74 29.27
N ASN A 409 18.11 -1.66 30.20
CA ASN A 409 16.96 -1.59 31.09
C ASN A 409 16.92 -0.26 31.90
N ASP A 410 18.00 0.54 31.85
CA ASP A 410 18.25 1.79 32.58
C ASP A 410 18.60 3.01 31.69
N VAL A 411 18.13 3.11 30.43
CA VAL A 411 18.14 4.47 29.81
C VAL A 411 17.02 5.23 30.47
N ASP A 412 17.35 6.16 31.35
CA ASP A 412 16.39 7.07 31.94
C ASP A 412 15.90 8.07 30.87
N ILE A 413 14.96 7.61 30.05
CA ILE A 413 14.29 8.40 29.01
C ILE A 413 13.62 9.62 29.63
N GLN A 414 13.22 9.55 30.91
CA GLN A 414 12.67 10.71 31.61
C GLN A 414 13.70 11.79 31.85
N ASN A 415 14.90 11.43 32.30
CA ASN A 415 15.97 12.42 32.44
C ASN A 415 16.30 13.07 31.09
N LYS A 416 16.35 12.29 30.00
CA LYS A 416 16.62 12.86 28.67
C LYS A 416 15.48 13.75 28.13
N ILE A 417 14.23 13.42 28.43
CA ILE A 417 13.09 14.30 28.13
C ILE A 417 13.19 15.61 28.94
N ASN A 418 13.57 15.51 30.22
CA ASN A 418 13.75 16.68 31.08
C ASN A 418 14.94 17.53 30.61
N ASP A 419 16.06 16.91 30.21
CA ASP A 419 17.22 17.59 29.62
C ASP A 419 16.80 18.39 28.38
N LEU A 420 16.00 17.80 27.48
CA LEU A 420 15.54 18.50 26.28
C LEU A 420 14.53 19.61 26.59
N LYS A 421 13.63 19.41 27.56
CA LYS A 421 12.72 20.47 28.03
C LYS A 421 13.50 21.64 28.63
N GLN A 422 14.50 21.35 29.45
CA GLN A 422 15.37 22.34 30.06
C GLN A 422 16.18 23.08 28.99
N ALA A 423 16.82 22.36 28.06
CA ALA A 423 17.57 22.97 26.96
C ALA A 423 16.69 23.87 26.08
N LEU A 424 15.42 23.51 25.88
CA LEU A 424 14.46 24.32 25.14
C LEU A 424 14.10 25.62 25.90
N GLU A 425 13.84 25.55 27.20
CA GLU A 425 13.56 26.74 28.02
C GLU A 425 14.80 27.63 28.16
N GLU A 426 15.98 27.04 28.34
CA GLU A 426 17.25 27.76 28.33
C GLU A 426 17.49 28.45 26.99
N CYS A 427 17.19 27.79 25.88
CA CYS A 427 17.28 28.38 24.54
C CYS A 427 16.34 29.57 24.40
N LYS A 428 15.09 29.48 24.88
CA LYS A 428 14.13 30.60 24.86
C LYS A 428 14.62 31.77 25.72
N ALA A 429 15.12 31.48 26.93
CA ALA A 429 15.62 32.49 27.86
C ALA A 429 16.85 33.21 27.30
N LYS A 430 17.84 32.45 26.79
CA LYS A 430 19.05 32.98 26.16
C LYS A 430 18.71 33.76 24.89
N PHE A 431 17.78 33.27 24.08
CA PHE A 431 17.32 34.02 22.91
C PHE A 431 16.70 35.36 23.31
N LYS A 432 15.85 35.37 24.33
CA LYS A 432 15.23 36.61 24.82
C LYS A 432 16.27 37.59 25.38
N SER A 433 17.27 37.12 26.12
CA SER A 433 18.34 37.97 26.66
C SER A 433 19.23 38.52 25.56
N GLU A 434 19.60 37.69 24.58
CA GLU A 434 20.37 38.13 23.41
C GLU A 434 19.58 39.15 22.59
N MET A 435 18.28 38.92 22.37
CA MET A 435 17.38 39.86 21.69
C MET A 435 17.34 41.23 22.37
N LEU A 436 17.25 41.27 23.70
CA LEU A 436 17.28 42.51 24.49
C LEU A 436 18.63 43.24 24.43
N SER A 437 19.71 42.55 24.07
CA SER A 437 21.05 43.14 23.93
C SER A 437 21.29 43.83 22.58
N PHE A 438 20.38 43.66 21.61
CA PHE A 438 20.49 44.31 20.31
C PHE A 438 19.87 45.72 20.32
N ASP A 439 20.48 46.65 19.60
CA ASP A 439 19.96 48.02 19.43
C ASP A 439 18.55 48.03 18.82
N ILE A 440 17.75 49.02 19.22
CA ILE A 440 16.31 49.18 18.88
C ILE A 440 16.07 49.20 17.35
N ASP A 441 17.06 49.62 16.55
CA ASP A 441 17.00 49.66 15.08
C ASP A 441 17.10 48.26 14.42
N ILE A 442 17.52 47.24 15.19
CA ILE A 442 17.55 45.84 14.77
C ILE A 442 16.17 45.16 14.95
N MET A 443 15.33 45.67 15.86
CA MET A 443 14.00 45.12 16.16
C MET A 443 12.88 45.60 15.23
N SER A 444 13.17 46.42 14.22
CA SER A 444 12.19 46.81 13.22
C SER A 444 11.76 45.59 12.37
N PRO A 445 10.45 45.42 12.07
CA PRO A 445 9.97 44.32 11.24
C PRO A 445 10.59 44.43 9.85
N SER A 446 11.59 43.60 9.61
CA SER A 446 12.47 43.61 8.44
C SER A 446 12.64 42.18 7.91
N ASP A 447 13.01 42.04 6.64
CA ASP A 447 13.06 40.76 5.95
C ASP A 447 14.07 39.78 6.57
N GLU A 448 15.14 40.28 7.20
CA GLU A 448 16.12 39.51 7.98
C GLU A 448 15.49 38.94 9.25
N MET A 449 14.68 39.74 9.94
CA MET A 449 13.95 39.31 11.14
C MET A 449 12.86 38.30 10.78
N PHE A 450 12.23 38.44 9.60
CA PHE A 450 11.32 37.43 9.08
C PHE A 450 12.04 36.10 8.79
N LEU A 451 13.22 36.14 8.15
CA LEU A 451 14.03 34.95 7.89
C LEU A 451 14.46 34.25 9.19
N LEU A 452 14.97 35.02 10.15
CA LEU A 452 15.42 34.52 11.44
C LEU A 452 14.25 33.96 12.28
N SER A 453 13.12 34.68 12.33
CA SER A 453 11.94 34.21 13.05
C SER A 453 11.34 32.95 12.42
N SER A 454 11.34 32.84 11.09
CA SER A 454 10.95 31.62 10.38
C SER A 454 11.87 30.45 10.71
N PHE A 455 13.19 30.65 10.72
CA PHE A 455 14.15 29.62 11.16
C PHE A 455 13.87 29.17 12.59
N LEU A 456 13.80 30.10 13.53
CA LEU A 456 13.65 29.82 14.96
C LEU A 456 12.30 29.19 15.29
N LEU A 457 11.22 29.62 14.63
CA LEU A 457 9.91 29.01 14.78
C LEU A 457 9.95 27.55 14.34
N ASN A 458 10.46 27.27 13.14
CA ASN A 458 10.54 25.90 12.63
C ASN A 458 11.52 25.04 13.45
N PHE A 459 12.62 25.61 13.93
CA PHE A 459 13.58 24.92 14.79
C PHE A 459 12.99 24.56 16.15
N ARG A 460 12.27 25.50 16.78
CA ARG A 460 11.53 25.25 18.02
C ARG A 460 10.46 24.18 17.82
N GLN A 461 9.66 24.27 16.76
CA GLN A 461 8.62 23.28 16.46
C GLN A 461 9.21 21.88 16.18
N THR A 462 10.42 21.82 15.62
CA THR A 462 11.18 20.56 15.43
C THR A 462 11.59 19.97 16.78
N ALA A 463 12.06 20.79 17.72
CA ALA A 463 12.40 20.36 19.08
C ALA A 463 11.15 19.90 19.88
N ASP A 464 10.05 20.66 19.81
CA ASP A 464 8.77 20.31 20.42
C ASP A 464 8.22 18.99 19.85
N SER A 465 8.29 18.80 18.53
CA SER A 465 7.91 17.52 17.89
C SER A 465 8.79 16.35 18.33
N THR A 466 10.09 16.60 18.54
CA THR A 466 11.02 15.59 19.08
C THR A 466 10.67 15.19 20.51
N LEU A 467 10.22 16.14 21.34
CA LEU A 467 9.70 15.86 22.68
C LEU A 467 8.47 14.96 22.63
N VAL A 468 7.49 15.26 21.76
CA VAL A 468 6.28 14.43 21.60
C VAL A 468 6.61 13.01 21.14
N ILE A 469 7.60 12.87 20.23
CA ILE A 469 8.11 11.56 19.80
C ILE A 469 8.71 10.82 21.00
N MET A 470 9.55 11.47 21.81
CA MET A 470 10.18 10.85 22.98
C MET A 470 9.15 10.39 24.03
N GLU A 471 8.11 11.20 24.29
CA GLU A 471 7.01 10.83 25.20
C GLU A 471 6.24 9.61 24.66
N SER A 472 5.92 9.58 23.37
CA SER A 472 5.27 8.43 22.73
C SER A 472 6.13 7.16 22.75
N VAL A 473 7.45 7.32 22.59
CA VAL A 473 8.43 6.22 22.62
C VAL A 473 8.57 5.64 24.03
N LYS A 474 8.55 6.47 25.07
CA LYS A 474 8.51 6.03 26.47
C LYS A 474 7.31 5.12 26.72
N ASP A 475 6.11 5.53 26.29
CA ASP A 475 4.90 4.75 26.47
C ASP A 475 4.96 3.37 25.81
N ILE A 476 5.65 3.28 24.67
CA ILE A 476 5.90 2.01 23.96
C ILE A 476 6.88 1.15 24.76
N LEU A 477 7.97 1.73 25.26
CA LEU A 477 8.98 1.01 26.05
C LEU A 477 8.38 0.43 27.34
N VAL A 478 7.61 1.21 28.10
CA VAL A 478 6.94 0.74 29.33
C VAL A 478 6.05 -0.48 29.03
N LYS A 479 5.28 -0.43 27.93
CA LYS A 479 4.43 -1.56 27.52
C LYS A 479 5.24 -2.78 27.11
N ARG A 480 6.35 -2.57 26.39
CA ARG A 480 7.27 -3.64 26.00
C ARG A 480 7.87 -4.33 27.23
N GLN A 481 8.35 -3.57 28.22
CA GLN A 481 8.89 -4.09 29.47
C GLN A 481 7.85 -4.90 30.26
N ILE A 482 6.59 -4.43 30.34
CA ILE A 482 5.49 -5.16 30.98
C ILE A 482 5.24 -6.51 30.30
N GLN A 483 5.40 -6.58 28.98
CA GLN A 483 5.21 -7.82 28.23
C GLN A 483 6.41 -8.76 28.32
N GLU A 484 7.64 -8.23 28.33
CA GLU A 484 8.86 -9.02 28.51
C GLU A 484 8.91 -9.70 29.88
N LYS A 485 8.41 -9.02 30.93
CA LYS A 485 8.22 -9.61 32.26
C LYS A 485 7.33 -10.86 32.27
N LYS A 486 6.50 -11.07 31.25
CA LYS A 486 5.63 -12.26 31.12
C LYS A 486 6.35 -13.45 30.48
N GLY A 487 7.59 -13.30 30.01
CA GLY A 487 8.40 -14.35 29.38
C GLY A 487 8.19 -14.46 27.86
N TRP A 488 9.03 -15.26 27.18
CA TRP A 488 9.07 -15.32 25.71
C TRP A 488 7.76 -15.80 25.06
N LEU A 489 7.09 -16.81 25.64
CA LEU A 489 5.86 -17.39 25.10
C LEU A 489 4.59 -16.60 25.45
N ARG A 490 4.52 -16.00 26.65
CA ARG A 490 3.34 -15.23 27.12
C ARG A 490 3.47 -13.72 26.90
N GLY A 491 4.67 -13.23 26.63
CA GLY A 491 4.97 -11.83 26.36
C GLY A 491 4.64 -11.41 24.93
N LYS A 492 4.95 -12.26 23.95
CA LYS A 492 4.51 -12.06 22.56
C LYS A 492 3.03 -12.42 22.43
N ARG A 493 2.26 -11.56 21.77
CA ARG A 493 0.84 -11.79 21.49
C ARG A 493 0.61 -11.78 20.00
N LEU A 494 -0.37 -12.57 19.57
CA LEU A 494 -0.87 -12.53 18.21
C LEU A 494 -1.85 -11.35 18.11
N TRP A 495 -1.47 -10.34 17.35
CA TRP A 495 -2.26 -9.16 17.10
C TRP A 495 -3.09 -9.38 15.84
N PHE A 496 -4.41 -9.33 15.99
CA PHE A 496 -5.39 -9.35 14.91
C PHE A 496 -6.43 -8.27 15.21
N LEU A 497 -6.37 -7.12 14.55
CA LEU A 497 -7.32 -6.02 14.80
C LEU A 497 -8.58 -6.11 13.93
N VAL A 498 -8.56 -6.95 12.90
CA VAL A 498 -9.64 -7.13 11.92
C VAL A 498 -10.99 -7.45 12.58
N LEU A 499 -10.99 -8.15 13.72
CA LEU A 499 -12.21 -8.61 14.40
C LEU A 499 -12.73 -7.64 15.48
N THR A 500 -12.11 -6.47 15.67
CA THR A 500 -12.56 -5.53 16.73
C THR A 500 -13.72 -4.64 16.30
N ASN A 501 -13.89 -4.39 14.99
CA ASN A 501 -14.95 -3.54 14.45
C ASN A 501 -15.40 -4.06 13.07
N TYR A 502 -16.70 -3.99 12.76
CA TYR A 502 -17.27 -4.37 11.47
C TYR A 502 -16.70 -3.53 10.32
N GLU A 503 -16.43 -2.25 10.54
CA GLU A 503 -15.81 -1.39 9.53
C GLU A 503 -14.41 -1.87 9.17
N THR A 504 -13.61 -2.21 10.18
CA THR A 504 -12.26 -2.78 10.05
C THR A 504 -12.30 -4.15 9.35
N PHE A 505 -13.30 -4.98 9.64
CA PHE A 505 -13.54 -6.23 8.93
C PHE A 505 -13.91 -6.01 7.45
N SER A 506 -14.78 -5.05 7.16
CA SER A 506 -15.15 -4.70 5.79
C SER A 506 -13.96 -4.16 4.99
N ILE A 507 -13.08 -3.37 5.60
CA ILE A 507 -11.86 -2.86 4.97
C ILE A 507 -10.89 -4.01 4.67
N TRP A 508 -10.71 -4.93 5.62
CA TRP A 508 -9.86 -6.10 5.42
C TRP A 508 -10.39 -7.01 4.29
N LEU A 509 -11.70 -7.24 4.22
CA LEU A 509 -12.33 -8.12 3.24
C LEU A 509 -12.39 -7.51 1.82
N LYS A 510 -12.74 -6.23 1.71
CA LYS A 510 -12.87 -5.55 0.41
C LYS A 510 -11.55 -5.01 -0.13
N GLY A 511 -10.53 -4.95 0.73
CA GLY A 511 -9.29 -4.21 0.49
C GLY A 511 -9.52 -2.70 0.59
N ASP A 512 -8.48 -1.95 0.92
CA ASP A 512 -8.52 -0.49 0.84
C ASP A 512 -8.51 -0.08 -0.65
N ARG A 513 -9.49 0.70 -1.07
CA ARG A 513 -9.60 1.22 -2.45
C ARG A 513 -8.75 2.48 -2.66
N ASN A 514 -8.30 3.11 -1.57
CA ASN A 514 -7.62 4.40 -1.60
C ASN A 514 -6.09 4.32 -1.52
N SER A 515 -5.53 3.16 -1.14
CA SER A 515 -4.07 2.97 -1.04
C SER A 515 -3.63 1.63 -1.61
N VAL A 516 -2.58 1.66 -2.44
CA VAL A 516 -1.95 0.46 -3.01
C VAL A 516 -0.94 -0.09 -2.00
N THR A 517 -1.11 -1.34 -1.60
CA THR A 517 -0.21 -1.97 -0.62
C THR A 517 0.98 -2.66 -1.31
N GLU A 518 2.07 -2.90 -0.57
CA GLU A 518 3.23 -3.63 -1.11
C GLU A 518 2.84 -5.06 -1.52
N ASN A 519 1.98 -5.72 -0.74
CA ASN A 519 1.47 -7.05 -1.11
C ASN A 519 0.70 -7.03 -2.44
N ASP A 520 0.09 -5.91 -2.83
CA ASP A 520 -0.61 -5.79 -4.12
C ASP A 520 0.34 -5.48 -5.28
N THR A 521 1.43 -4.75 -5.02
CA THR A 521 2.53 -4.63 -5.99
C THR A 521 3.19 -5.98 -6.28
N LEU A 522 3.36 -6.83 -5.27
CA LEU A 522 3.92 -8.18 -5.41
C LEU A 522 2.99 -9.15 -6.15
N LYS A 523 1.71 -8.83 -6.28
CA LYS A 523 0.76 -9.59 -7.11
C LYS A 523 0.84 -9.20 -8.60
N GLY A 524 1.74 -8.29 -8.98
CA GLY A 524 1.95 -7.90 -10.38
C GLY A 524 0.77 -7.13 -10.99
N THR A 525 -0.11 -6.55 -10.16
CA THR A 525 -1.33 -5.87 -10.63
C THR A 525 -1.11 -4.38 -10.93
N PHE A 526 0.11 -3.84 -10.75
CA PHE A 526 0.35 -2.40 -10.80
C PHE A 526 1.55 -2.01 -11.68
N ASN A 527 1.31 -1.13 -12.66
CA ASN A 527 2.34 -0.38 -13.38
C ASN A 527 2.54 0.97 -12.66
N GLY A 528 3.75 1.21 -12.15
CA GLY A 528 4.08 2.32 -11.23
C GLY A 528 4.02 3.76 -11.78
N ASN A 529 3.30 4.02 -12.88
CA ASN A 529 3.39 5.30 -13.61
C ASN A 529 2.13 6.16 -13.63
N THR A 530 1.08 5.80 -12.90
CA THR A 530 -0.20 6.48 -12.99
C THR A 530 -0.57 7.18 -11.69
N ASN A 531 -0.35 8.49 -11.71
CA ASN A 531 -0.72 9.43 -10.65
C ASN A 531 -2.19 9.29 -10.24
N GLY A 532 -2.42 8.90 -8.98
CA GLY A 532 -3.47 9.46 -8.12
C GLY A 532 -4.94 9.14 -8.40
N PHE A 533 -5.31 8.40 -9.45
CA PHE A 533 -6.67 7.90 -9.63
C PHE A 533 -6.74 6.41 -9.34
N ALA A 534 -7.72 6.00 -8.51
CA ALA A 534 -7.99 4.61 -8.18
C ALA A 534 -8.09 3.79 -9.47
N HIS A 535 -7.18 2.83 -9.65
CA HIS A 535 -7.00 2.10 -10.90
C HIS A 535 -8.13 1.11 -11.15
N ASP A 536 -8.80 1.28 -12.29
CA ASP A 536 -9.69 0.29 -12.88
C ASP A 536 -8.92 -1.02 -13.06
N THR A 537 -9.47 -2.09 -12.50
CA THR A 537 -8.99 -3.48 -12.57
C THR A 537 -9.05 -4.09 -13.97
N VAL A 538 -9.55 -3.32 -14.94
CA VAL A 538 -9.66 -3.62 -16.35
C VAL A 538 -9.04 -2.43 -17.08
N ILE A 539 -8.09 -2.67 -18.00
CA ILE A 539 -7.72 -1.63 -18.97
C ILE A 539 -9.00 -1.28 -19.71
N ARG A 540 -9.63 -0.14 -19.39
CA ARG A 540 -10.77 0.32 -20.18
C ARG A 540 -10.29 0.43 -21.61
N ARG A 541 -10.91 -0.33 -22.51
CA ARG A 541 -10.77 -0.11 -23.94
C ARG A 541 -11.11 1.37 -24.18
N PRO A 542 -10.38 2.11 -25.03
CA PRO A 542 -10.66 3.52 -25.23
C PRO A 542 -12.14 3.73 -25.57
N ASP A 543 -12.87 4.43 -24.70
CA ASP A 543 -14.33 4.66 -24.83
C ASP A 543 -14.71 5.31 -26.18
N TYR A 544 -13.75 5.91 -26.87
CA TYR A 544 -13.93 6.55 -28.18
C TYR A 544 -14.37 5.56 -29.28
N GLU A 545 -13.64 4.47 -29.50
CA GLU A 545 -13.93 3.51 -30.59
C GLU A 545 -15.22 2.72 -30.33
N GLU A 546 -15.54 2.45 -29.06
CA GLU A 546 -16.76 1.73 -28.70
C GLU A 546 -18.01 2.60 -28.85
N ASN A 547 -17.96 3.86 -28.42
CA ASN A 547 -19.07 4.79 -28.66
C ASN A 547 -19.28 5.06 -30.14
N GLU A 548 -18.23 5.01 -30.96
CA GLU A 548 -18.31 5.11 -32.42
C GLU A 548 -18.98 3.87 -33.05
N LEU A 549 -18.65 2.66 -32.58
CA LEU A 549 -19.29 1.42 -33.04
C LEU A 549 -20.74 1.26 -32.54
N LEU A 550 -21.05 1.70 -31.32
CA LEU A 550 -22.40 1.69 -30.78
C LEU A 550 -23.26 2.77 -31.43
N SER A 551 -22.72 3.96 -31.70
CA SER A 551 -23.43 5.01 -32.43
C SER A 551 -23.68 4.63 -33.89
N GLN A 552 -22.77 3.88 -34.53
CA GLN A 552 -23.03 3.28 -35.86
C GLN A 552 -24.25 2.34 -35.88
N LYS A 553 -24.51 1.61 -34.80
CA LYS A 553 -25.72 0.76 -34.66
C LYS A 553 -26.99 1.56 -34.38
N VAL A 554 -26.89 2.67 -33.64
CA VAL A 554 -28.02 3.56 -33.33
C VAL A 554 -28.46 4.34 -34.57
N SER A 555 -27.56 4.59 -35.53
CA SER A 555 -27.87 5.24 -36.82
C SER A 555 -28.88 4.48 -37.69
N SER A 556 -29.06 3.17 -37.47
CA SER A 556 -29.89 2.33 -38.34
C SER A 556 -31.35 2.19 -37.88
N ASN A 557 -31.73 2.79 -36.75
CA ASN A 557 -33.11 2.75 -36.23
C ASN A 557 -33.64 4.15 -35.85
N LYS A 558 -33.37 5.13 -36.72
CA LYS A 558 -33.89 6.50 -36.58
C LYS A 558 -35.05 6.70 -37.56
N ASN A 559 -36.27 6.52 -37.07
CA ASN A 559 -37.47 7.26 -37.47
C ASN A 559 -38.58 7.05 -36.44
N ILE A 560 -38.30 7.39 -35.18
CA ILE A 560 -39.34 7.87 -34.26
C ILE A 560 -38.79 9.16 -33.66
N VAL A 561 -39.29 10.27 -34.16
CA VAL A 561 -39.08 11.61 -33.63
C VAL A 561 -39.69 11.64 -32.23
N LYS A 562 -38.85 11.85 -31.21
CA LYS A 562 -39.30 12.37 -29.91
C LYS A 562 -38.78 13.80 -29.82
N ASP A 563 -39.70 14.73 -30.05
CA ASP A 563 -39.57 16.13 -29.67
C ASP A 563 -39.62 16.19 -28.13
N ASP A 564 -38.47 16.44 -27.49
CA ASP A 564 -38.45 16.94 -26.11
C ASP A 564 -38.62 18.47 -26.18
N ALA A 565 -39.86 18.89 -26.45
CA ALA A 565 -40.32 20.22 -26.10
C ALA A 565 -40.44 20.28 -24.57
N SER A 566 -39.82 21.29 -23.98
CA SER A 566 -40.04 21.72 -22.59
C SER A 566 -41.52 21.94 -22.34
N LEU A 567 -42.17 20.96 -21.70
CA LEU A 567 -43.52 21.08 -21.14
C LEU A 567 -43.43 21.80 -19.79
N ASP A 568 -43.34 23.13 -19.85
CA ASP A 568 -43.72 23.97 -18.71
C ASP A 568 -45.25 23.95 -18.57
N LEU A 569 -45.73 23.43 -17.43
CA LEU A 569 -47.14 23.53 -17.04
C LEU A 569 -47.42 24.94 -16.49
N PRO A 570 -48.57 25.55 -16.82
CA PRO A 570 -48.85 26.96 -16.52
C PRO A 570 -49.15 27.17 -15.04
N MET A 571 -48.50 28.17 -14.43
CA MET A 571 -48.98 28.81 -13.21
C MET A 571 -49.88 29.98 -13.59
N THR A 572 -51.15 29.92 -13.20
CA THR A 572 -52.12 31.00 -13.37
C THR A 572 -51.87 32.15 -12.39
N SER A 573 -52.07 33.35 -12.92
CA SER A 573 -51.89 34.69 -12.37
C SER A 573 -52.92 35.12 -11.33
N GLU A 574 -52.51 36.04 -10.45
CA GLU A 574 -53.35 37.10 -9.84
C GLU A 574 -52.45 38.32 -9.46
N PRO A 575 -52.99 39.56 -9.33
CA PRO A 575 -52.66 40.65 -10.24
C PRO A 575 -51.64 41.69 -9.73
N LYS A 576 -51.16 42.48 -10.70
CA LYS A 576 -50.27 43.66 -10.54
C LYS A 576 -50.88 44.75 -9.64
N GLY A 577 -50.02 45.39 -8.85
CA GLY A 577 -50.15 46.77 -8.40
C GLY A 577 -48.79 47.47 -8.40
N ASN A 578 -48.62 48.43 -9.34
CA ASN A 578 -47.82 49.67 -9.39
C ASN A 578 -46.74 49.90 -8.30
N SER A 579 -45.57 50.52 -8.51
CA SER A 579 -44.96 51.33 -9.57
C SER A 579 -43.61 51.83 -9.04
N SER A 580 -42.69 52.23 -9.94
CA SER A 580 -41.55 53.17 -9.76
C SER A 580 -40.41 52.73 -8.82
N SER A 581 -39.12 53.02 -9.04
CA SER A 581 -38.29 53.65 -10.08
C SER A 581 -36.89 53.72 -9.45
N THR A 582 -35.80 53.64 -10.25
CA THR A 582 -34.49 54.35 -10.05
C THR A 582 -33.79 54.22 -8.67
N SER A 583 -32.49 53.96 -8.51
CA SER A 583 -31.31 54.18 -9.33
C SER A 583 -30.08 53.66 -8.53
N ASP A 584 -28.96 53.57 -9.24
CA ASP A 584 -27.60 53.86 -8.77
C ASP A 584 -26.74 52.82 -8.01
N THR A 585 -25.82 52.26 -8.83
CA THR A 585 -24.34 52.29 -8.72
C THR A 585 -23.63 51.83 -7.44
N SER A 586 -22.82 50.78 -7.59
CA SER A 586 -21.37 50.70 -7.25
C SER A 586 -20.89 49.24 -7.38
N SER A 587 -20.11 48.91 -8.41
CA SER A 587 -18.63 48.74 -8.40
C SER A 587 -18.10 47.35 -7.95
N SER A 588 -17.62 46.61 -8.97
CA SER A 588 -16.39 45.77 -8.95
C SER A 588 -16.42 44.40 -8.20
N PRO A 589 -15.42 43.51 -8.38
CA PRO A 589 -15.57 42.33 -9.23
C PRO A 589 -15.38 40.99 -8.49
N LEU A 590 -15.85 39.95 -9.17
CA LEU A 590 -15.50 38.53 -9.06
C LEU A 590 -14.27 38.18 -8.21
N THR A 591 -14.48 37.47 -7.10
CA THR A 591 -13.53 36.44 -6.64
C THR A 591 -14.26 35.19 -6.18
N LEU A 592 -13.94 34.14 -6.94
CA LEU A 592 -14.22 32.73 -6.79
C LEU A 592 -13.82 32.21 -5.40
N THR A 593 -14.78 31.74 -4.60
CA THR A 593 -14.49 30.79 -3.52
C THR A 593 -15.53 29.68 -3.52
N LYS A 594 -15.20 28.57 -4.19
CA LYS A 594 -15.90 27.29 -4.05
C LYS A 594 -15.67 26.77 -2.63
N THR A 595 -16.63 27.00 -1.74
CA THR A 595 -16.81 26.22 -0.51
C THR A 595 -17.98 25.27 -0.73
N THR A 596 -17.65 24.03 -1.12
CA THR A 596 -18.57 22.90 -1.08
C THR A 596 -18.82 22.54 0.38
N THR A 597 -19.88 23.09 0.95
CA THR A 597 -20.46 22.61 2.20
C THR A 597 -21.82 22.02 1.85
N PHE A 598 -21.87 20.70 1.73
CA PHE A 598 -23.11 19.95 1.52
C PHE A 598 -24.00 20.11 2.75
N GLY A 599 -24.93 21.07 2.67
CA GLY A 599 -26.01 21.22 3.63
C GLY A 599 -27.03 20.11 3.43
N THR A 600 -27.08 19.18 4.38
CA THR A 600 -28.21 18.28 4.58
C THR A 600 -29.44 19.11 4.96
N ASN A 601 -30.35 19.34 4.02
CA ASN A 601 -31.69 19.85 4.34
C ASN A 601 -32.75 18.79 4.09
N ARG A 602 -33.39 18.46 5.22
CA ARG A 602 -34.60 17.67 5.42
C ARG A 602 -35.69 18.02 4.42
N THR A 603 -36.33 17.00 3.85
CA THR A 603 -37.78 16.99 3.64
C THR A 603 -38.34 15.62 4.02
N SER A 604 -38.79 15.53 5.27
CA SER A 604 -39.67 14.48 5.74
C SER A 604 -41.10 14.80 5.29
N ARG A 605 -41.63 14.05 4.31
CA ARG A 605 -43.03 13.61 4.19
C ARG A 605 -43.29 12.95 2.83
N ARG A 606 -43.20 11.62 2.77
CA ARG A 606 -44.07 10.69 2.00
C ARG A 606 -43.54 9.26 2.16
N GLN A 607 -43.82 8.70 3.32
CA GLN A 607 -43.48 7.35 3.74
C GLN A 607 -44.56 6.40 3.19
N GLY A 608 -44.20 5.55 2.21
CA GLY A 608 -45.11 4.51 1.70
C GLY A 608 -44.85 4.02 0.26
N ARG A 609 -44.20 4.82 -0.61
CA ARG A 609 -43.89 4.42 -2.01
C ARG A 609 -42.40 4.45 -2.37
N PHE A 610 -41.53 4.78 -1.41
CA PHE A 610 -40.11 4.99 -1.66
C PHE A 610 -39.26 3.73 -1.75
N SER A 611 -39.72 2.56 -1.30
CA SER A 611 -38.86 1.35 -1.31
C SER A 611 -38.65 0.80 -2.73
N PHE A 612 -39.71 0.69 -3.53
CA PHE A 612 -39.61 0.05 -4.85
C PHE A 612 -38.93 0.97 -5.88
N MET A 613 -39.27 2.25 -5.92
CA MET A 613 -38.59 3.19 -6.83
C MET A 613 -37.15 3.47 -6.40
N SER A 614 -36.85 3.54 -5.10
CA SER A 614 -35.45 3.62 -4.65
C SER A 614 -34.67 2.33 -4.96
N MET A 615 -35.32 1.17 -4.89
CA MET A 615 -34.75 -0.11 -5.31
C MET A 615 -34.52 -0.15 -6.82
N LEU A 616 -35.45 0.32 -7.64
CA LEU A 616 -35.30 0.39 -9.10
C LEU A 616 -34.21 1.39 -9.51
N ILE A 617 -34.14 2.57 -8.89
CA ILE A 617 -33.06 3.53 -9.11
C ILE A 617 -31.71 2.95 -8.64
N SER A 618 -31.71 2.18 -7.54
CA SER A 618 -30.50 1.48 -7.09
C SER A 618 -30.10 0.34 -8.02
N ILE A 619 -31.07 -0.37 -8.62
CA ILE A 619 -30.84 -1.43 -9.62
C ILE A 619 -30.34 -0.82 -10.93
N ASP A 620 -30.92 0.29 -11.38
CA ASP A 620 -30.53 1.00 -12.59
C ASP A 620 -29.10 1.57 -12.45
N LYS A 621 -28.85 2.28 -11.35
CA LYS A 621 -27.51 2.78 -11.01
C LYS A 621 -26.51 1.64 -10.77
N PHE A 622 -26.93 0.51 -10.20
CA PHE A 622 -26.10 -0.69 -10.10
C PHE A 622 -25.83 -1.28 -11.48
N CYS A 623 -26.81 -1.34 -12.37
CA CYS A 623 -26.69 -1.88 -13.72
C CYS A 623 -25.74 -1.02 -14.55
N GLU A 624 -25.85 0.31 -14.48
CA GLU A 624 -24.98 1.26 -15.18
C GLU A 624 -23.51 1.16 -14.70
N VAL A 625 -23.29 1.09 -13.38
CA VAL A 625 -21.96 0.93 -12.80
C VAL A 625 -21.37 -0.47 -13.02
N SER A 626 -22.21 -1.50 -13.08
CA SER A 626 -21.78 -2.90 -13.20
C SER A 626 -21.70 -3.40 -14.65
N HIS A 627 -22.31 -2.70 -15.61
CA HIS A 627 -22.30 -3.04 -17.03
C HIS A 627 -20.91 -3.46 -17.58
N PRO A 628 -19.80 -2.73 -17.32
CA PRO A 628 -18.47 -3.18 -17.76
C PRO A 628 -18.03 -4.49 -17.09
N HIS A 629 -18.39 -4.71 -15.82
CA HIS A 629 -18.08 -5.93 -15.07
C HIS A 629 -18.87 -7.15 -15.57
N PHE A 630 -20.15 -6.96 -15.92
CA PHE A 630 -20.98 -8.00 -16.52
C PHE A 630 -20.46 -8.41 -17.90
N ARG A 631 -20.08 -7.43 -18.73
CA ARG A 631 -19.48 -7.70 -20.06
C ARG A 631 -18.21 -8.52 -19.96
N PHE A 632 -17.31 -8.17 -19.06
CA PHE A 632 -16.10 -8.97 -18.82
C PHE A 632 -16.45 -10.39 -18.33
N GLY A 633 -17.42 -10.52 -17.43
CA GLY A 633 -17.95 -11.83 -17.00
C GLY A 633 -18.42 -12.71 -18.16
N PHE A 634 -19.19 -12.14 -19.10
CA PHE A 634 -19.64 -12.86 -20.30
C PHE A 634 -18.50 -13.19 -21.27
N GLN A 635 -17.54 -12.29 -21.47
CA GLN A 635 -16.36 -12.56 -22.31
C GLN A 635 -15.57 -13.76 -21.79
N VAL A 636 -15.30 -13.80 -20.48
CA VAL A 636 -14.63 -14.92 -19.82
C VAL A 636 -15.46 -16.20 -19.97
N ALA A 637 -16.76 -16.14 -19.69
CA ALA A 637 -17.64 -17.30 -19.81
C ALA A 637 -17.69 -17.87 -21.23
N ILE A 638 -17.82 -17.03 -22.26
CA ILE A 638 -17.85 -17.46 -23.66
C ILE A 638 -16.50 -18.07 -24.06
N ALA A 639 -15.39 -17.39 -23.77
CA ALA A 639 -14.06 -17.87 -24.15
C ALA A 639 -13.70 -19.20 -23.49
N LEU A 640 -13.93 -19.33 -22.18
CA LEU A 640 -13.67 -20.57 -21.46
C LEU A 640 -14.64 -21.68 -21.84
N MET A 641 -15.92 -21.36 -22.04
CA MET A 641 -16.89 -22.35 -22.49
C MET A 641 -16.50 -22.89 -23.87
N LEU A 642 -16.02 -22.06 -24.80
CA LEU A 642 -15.53 -22.56 -26.10
C LEU A 642 -14.35 -23.55 -25.94
N ALA A 643 -13.45 -23.29 -24.99
CA ALA A 643 -12.31 -24.17 -24.72
C ALA A 643 -12.71 -25.46 -23.96
N SER A 644 -13.73 -25.38 -23.10
CA SER A 644 -14.19 -26.49 -22.26
C SER A 644 -15.41 -27.23 -22.81
N PHE A 645 -16.07 -26.74 -23.86
CA PHE A 645 -17.29 -27.32 -24.40
C PHE A 645 -17.17 -28.82 -24.75
N PRO A 646 -16.04 -29.30 -25.34
CA PRO A 646 -15.88 -30.72 -25.66
C PRO A 646 -15.96 -31.65 -24.45
N MET A 647 -15.78 -31.12 -23.24
CA MET A 647 -15.95 -31.83 -21.97
C MET A 647 -17.40 -32.27 -21.71
N PHE A 648 -18.37 -31.50 -22.21
CA PHE A 648 -19.80 -31.71 -21.93
C PHE A 648 -20.55 -32.40 -23.07
N ILE A 649 -19.87 -32.73 -24.17
CA ILE A 649 -20.46 -33.49 -25.27
C ILE A 649 -20.12 -34.97 -25.08
N PRO A 650 -21.12 -35.88 -24.98
CA PRO A 650 -20.87 -37.31 -24.77
C PRO A 650 -19.86 -37.93 -25.73
N LYS A 651 -19.91 -37.53 -27.02
CA LYS A 651 -19.07 -38.06 -28.09
C LYS A 651 -17.61 -37.62 -28.02
N THR A 652 -17.34 -36.39 -27.56
CA THR A 652 -15.98 -35.81 -27.54
C THR A 652 -15.34 -35.85 -26.16
N ARG A 653 -16.09 -36.20 -25.10
CA ARG A 653 -15.59 -36.18 -23.72
C ARG A 653 -14.40 -37.11 -23.51
N GLN A 654 -14.43 -38.33 -24.06
CA GLN A 654 -13.29 -39.26 -23.94
C GLN A 654 -12.03 -38.71 -24.63
N TRP A 655 -12.17 -38.17 -25.85
CA TRP A 655 -11.08 -37.46 -26.53
C TRP A 655 -10.54 -36.31 -25.68
N TYR A 656 -11.42 -35.54 -25.03
CA TYR A 656 -11.02 -34.45 -24.15
C TYR A 656 -10.28 -34.93 -22.89
N ILE A 657 -10.63 -36.10 -22.34
CA ILE A 657 -9.92 -36.75 -21.22
C ILE A 657 -8.51 -37.16 -21.65
N ASP A 658 -8.39 -37.84 -22.79
CA ASP A 658 -7.13 -38.35 -23.31
C ASP A 658 -6.13 -37.23 -23.61
N TYR A 659 -6.60 -36.12 -24.17
CA TYR A 659 -5.80 -34.93 -24.44
C TYR A 659 -5.54 -34.05 -23.20
N ARG A 660 -6.07 -34.43 -22.04
CA ARG A 660 -6.02 -33.63 -20.79
C ARG A 660 -6.55 -32.22 -21.00
N GLY A 661 -7.69 -32.11 -21.68
CA GLY A 661 -8.27 -30.84 -22.12
C GLY A 661 -8.56 -29.84 -21.00
N THR A 662 -8.77 -30.28 -19.75
CA THR A 662 -8.92 -29.39 -18.59
C THR A 662 -7.76 -28.41 -18.41
N TRP A 663 -6.55 -28.78 -18.84
CA TRP A 663 -5.39 -27.87 -18.82
C TRP A 663 -5.47 -26.79 -19.89
N ILE A 664 -6.20 -27.01 -20.99
CA ILE A 664 -6.46 -25.97 -22.00
C ILE A 664 -7.35 -24.89 -21.40
N GLY A 665 -8.42 -25.28 -20.68
CA GLY A 665 -9.26 -24.35 -19.92
C GLY A 665 -8.46 -23.57 -18.87
N PHE A 666 -7.57 -24.26 -18.15
CA PHE A 666 -6.64 -23.63 -17.20
C PHE A 666 -5.70 -22.61 -17.84
N VAL A 667 -5.07 -22.93 -18.98
CA VAL A 667 -4.20 -21.98 -19.69
C VAL A 667 -5.02 -20.81 -20.24
N CYS A 668 -6.24 -21.07 -20.74
CA CYS A 668 -7.14 -20.03 -21.24
C CYS A 668 -7.48 -19.00 -20.15
N ILE A 669 -7.82 -19.44 -18.93
CA ILE A 669 -8.12 -18.51 -17.83
C ILE A 669 -6.91 -17.67 -17.41
N LEU A 670 -5.70 -18.23 -17.50
CA LEU A 670 -4.46 -17.49 -17.23
C LEU A 670 -4.15 -16.48 -18.33
N CYS A 671 -4.41 -16.81 -19.60
CA CYS A 671 -4.22 -15.87 -20.71
C CYS A 671 -5.24 -14.71 -20.69
N LEU A 672 -6.46 -14.96 -20.20
CA LEU A 672 -7.48 -13.94 -20.01
C LEU A 672 -7.25 -13.10 -18.75
N GLU A 673 -6.22 -13.42 -17.96
CA GLU A 673 -5.84 -12.64 -16.79
C GLU A 673 -5.19 -11.33 -17.23
N PRO A 674 -5.73 -10.15 -16.84
CA PRO A 674 -5.22 -8.85 -17.27
C PRO A 674 -3.79 -8.55 -16.78
N SER A 675 -3.23 -9.35 -15.87
CA SER A 675 -1.87 -9.24 -15.34
C SER A 675 -0.83 -10.04 -16.14
N VAL A 676 -1.24 -11.07 -16.90
CA VAL A 676 -0.31 -11.93 -17.67
C VAL A 676 0.01 -11.31 -19.05
N GLY A 677 -0.74 -10.30 -19.46
CA GLY A 677 -0.51 -9.53 -20.71
C GLY A 677 0.43 -8.32 -20.59
N GLY A 678 1.00 -8.03 -19.41
CA GLY A 678 1.99 -6.95 -19.22
C GLY A 678 3.39 -7.25 -19.78
N THR A 679 3.58 -8.41 -20.39
CA THR A 679 4.85 -8.81 -21.03
C THR A 679 4.68 -8.78 -22.54
N PHE A 680 4.91 -7.61 -23.17
CA PHE A 680 5.92 -7.42 -24.24
C PHE A 680 5.78 -6.08 -24.99
N TRP A 681 4.71 -5.31 -24.80
CA TRP A 681 4.56 -4.01 -25.43
C TRP A 681 3.99 -2.99 -24.43
N VAL A 682 4.93 -2.26 -23.82
CA VAL A 682 4.73 -0.90 -23.29
C VAL A 682 4.92 0.08 -24.44
#